data_AF-A0A2D6RP80-F1
#
_entry.id   AF-A0A2D6RP80-F1
#
_cell.length_a   1.000
_cell.length_b   1.000
_cell.length_c   1.000
_cell.angle_alpha   90.00
_cell.angle_beta   90.00
_cell.angle_gamma   90.00
#
_symmetry.space_group_name_H-M   'P 1'
#
loop_
_entity.id
_entity.type
_entity.pdbx_description
1 polymer ?
#
loop_
_entity_poly.entity_id
_entity_poly.type
_entity_poly.pdbx_seq_one_letter_code
_entity_poly.pdbx_strand_id
1 'polypeptide(L)'
;MRNILTLLIFVILITSFVSSEVILDQIDEIYNLGDTISTSATIKANSDKEEIFNTYLICDEIEKEAVPKQFIELQTAEEKTIDVQLKLIDSIIGSQKGDCTIKAVFGDEHTTSTPFTISNLININLSIDQIEFKPEEIMIIEGVAIKENGKFVEGYVNLNITDQNVQIKETVTEGRFLIEYQFLKETAAKQYLMELNIYENNKDGDLTNEGFVNKNIVITQVSTNLEIVFENQEVEPGTDLKVKAILHDQTGEKIESYVNLIIKGKEGIILEQVEKATDEFLEFPIRYNDLPKEWTVIASSDEISNEAMFKIKEKEEINVEIINKTVIITNIGNVFYNKTATIKIGDENIKINTNLEIDEIKKYSLSAPDGEYQIEIMADGINKLTGKAILTGKTTNVREVSKGVINLVRFPVVWIFIIAILGFITFMILKKGYKKSFFGYISSKKEDGKSVPTLTKKDSLVKSRNMAVLSLSLKGEKQNANVVSLKIKNFEEIKSGKNNVDETLQKIVNMAEENKAFIYENHDNLFFIVAPIITKTFKNEKVAIEIAQKVIGILKNHNKLFKQKIEFGISLNNGEIIAKKQGEILNFMSMGTLITNAKKIASLSNGEILLSKKMKDKTISSVKTEKKEMDGTEVYTIKEMKNKEDNKKFISEFLHRLKSEKK
;
A
#
# COMPACT_ATOMS: atom_id res chain seq x y z
N MET A 1 -23.97 -98.41 -28.61
CA MET A 1 -23.99 -98.42 -27.13
C MET A 1 -23.08 -97.38 -26.49
N ARG A 2 -21.84 -97.15 -26.95
CA ARG A 2 -20.92 -96.14 -26.38
C ARG A 2 -21.50 -94.71 -26.33
N ASN A 3 -22.28 -94.31 -27.35
CA ASN A 3 -22.87 -92.96 -27.45
C ASN A 3 -24.11 -92.74 -26.55
N ILE A 4 -24.81 -93.82 -26.16
CA ILE A 4 -25.98 -93.73 -25.25
C ILE A 4 -25.49 -93.61 -23.80
N LEU A 5 -24.40 -94.31 -23.45
CA LEU A 5 -23.78 -94.22 -22.13
C LEU A 5 -23.19 -92.83 -21.88
N THR A 6 -22.55 -92.21 -22.89
CA THR A 6 -22.07 -90.81 -22.78
C THR A 6 -23.21 -89.81 -22.65
N LEU A 7 -24.35 -90.04 -23.32
CA LEU A 7 -25.53 -89.17 -23.18
C LEU A 7 -26.16 -89.29 -21.79
N LEU A 8 -26.24 -90.50 -21.23
CA LEU A 8 -26.78 -90.73 -19.89
C LEU A 8 -25.88 -90.14 -18.79
N ILE A 9 -24.56 -90.27 -18.93
CA ILE A 9 -23.58 -89.63 -18.03
C ILE A 9 -23.66 -88.11 -18.13
N PHE A 10 -23.86 -87.57 -19.35
CA PHE A 10 -24.07 -86.13 -19.54
C PHE A 10 -25.38 -85.66 -18.89
N VAL A 11 -26.48 -86.42 -18.99
CA VAL A 11 -27.76 -86.09 -18.33
C VAL A 11 -27.65 -86.15 -16.80
N ILE A 12 -26.93 -87.12 -16.23
CA ILE A 12 -26.71 -87.22 -14.77
C ILE A 12 -25.79 -86.08 -14.26
N LEU A 13 -24.86 -85.60 -15.09
CA LEU A 13 -24.02 -84.44 -14.75
C LEU A 13 -24.80 -83.10 -14.82
N ILE A 14 -25.95 -83.04 -15.49
CA ILE A 14 -26.79 -81.84 -15.56
C ILE A 14 -27.82 -81.81 -14.40
N THR A 15 -28.09 -82.92 -13.72
CA THR A 15 -29.17 -83.01 -12.71
C THR A 15 -28.81 -82.55 -11.29
N SER A 16 -27.71 -81.84 -11.05
CA SER A 16 -27.23 -81.72 -9.65
C SER A 16 -26.52 -80.42 -9.28
N PHE A 17 -27.11 -79.26 -9.58
CA PHE A 17 -26.77 -78.03 -8.87
C PHE A 17 -28.05 -77.26 -8.54
N VAL A 18 -28.84 -77.82 -7.62
CA VAL A 18 -29.93 -77.09 -6.96
C VAL A 18 -29.28 -76.36 -5.78
N SER A 19 -28.79 -75.14 -6.02
CA SER A 19 -28.22 -74.26 -4.99
C SER A 19 -29.35 -73.39 -4.43
N SER A 20 -29.35 -73.06 -3.14
CA SER A 20 -30.07 -71.87 -2.67
C SER A 20 -29.47 -70.59 -3.29
N GLU A 21 -30.16 -69.46 -3.16
CA GLU A 21 -29.67 -68.17 -3.65
C GLU A 21 -29.78 -67.14 -2.53
N VAL A 22 -28.71 -66.37 -2.32
CA VAL A 22 -28.68 -65.24 -1.39
C VAL A 22 -28.55 -63.96 -2.20
N ILE A 23 -29.49 -63.04 -2.02
CA ILE A 23 -29.55 -61.74 -2.71
C ILE A 23 -29.43 -60.64 -1.66
N LEU A 24 -28.53 -59.68 -1.89
CA LEU A 24 -28.40 -58.47 -1.06
C LEU A 24 -28.99 -57.27 -1.78
N ASP A 25 -29.70 -56.42 -1.03
CA ASP A 25 -30.20 -55.14 -1.53
C ASP A 25 -29.07 -54.13 -1.74
N GLN A 26 -29.35 -53.15 -2.62
CA GLN A 26 -28.44 -52.05 -2.91
C GLN A 26 -28.22 -51.17 -1.68
N ILE A 27 -26.97 -50.74 -1.49
CA ILE A 27 -26.53 -49.84 -0.41
C ILE A 27 -26.00 -48.52 -0.98
N ASP A 28 -25.86 -47.50 -0.12
CA ASP A 28 -25.28 -46.22 -0.51
C ASP A 28 -23.78 -46.36 -0.79
N GLU A 29 -23.24 -45.47 -1.62
CA GLU A 29 -21.83 -45.52 -2.04
C GLU A 29 -20.86 -45.10 -0.93
N ILE A 30 -21.28 -44.21 0.00
CA ILE A 30 -20.41 -43.64 1.03
C ILE A 30 -21.14 -43.61 2.37
N TYR A 31 -20.46 -44.09 3.41
CA TYR A 31 -20.89 -43.99 4.80
C TYR A 31 -19.80 -43.33 5.65
N ASN A 32 -20.21 -42.60 6.68
CA ASN A 32 -19.32 -42.03 7.67
C ASN A 32 -19.33 -42.85 8.97
N LEU A 33 -18.26 -42.75 9.77
CA LEU A 33 -18.24 -43.38 11.09
C LEU A 33 -19.43 -42.92 11.95
N GLY A 34 -20.02 -43.85 12.68
CA GLY A 34 -21.24 -43.65 13.48
C GLY A 34 -22.55 -43.88 12.72
N ASP A 35 -22.52 -43.92 11.38
CA ASP A 35 -23.70 -44.27 10.58
C ASP A 35 -24.14 -45.72 10.83
N THR A 36 -25.37 -46.02 10.42
CA THR A 36 -25.91 -47.38 10.41
C THR A 36 -26.23 -47.77 8.98
N ILE A 37 -25.52 -48.77 8.47
CA ILE A 37 -25.83 -49.40 7.19
C ILE A 37 -27.06 -50.27 7.41
N SER A 38 -28.10 -50.06 6.60
CA SER A 38 -29.32 -50.86 6.61
C SER A 38 -29.52 -51.45 5.24
N THR A 39 -29.44 -52.78 5.13
CA THR A 39 -29.72 -53.54 3.92
C THR A 39 -30.54 -54.77 4.27
N SER A 40 -31.12 -55.45 3.28
CA SER A 40 -31.80 -56.71 3.50
C SER A 40 -31.14 -57.82 2.68
N ALA A 41 -31.09 -59.02 3.27
CA ALA A 41 -30.65 -60.23 2.61
C ALA A 41 -31.85 -61.15 2.39
N THR A 42 -32.18 -61.44 1.14
CA THR A 42 -33.23 -62.39 0.79
C THR A 42 -32.61 -63.74 0.46
N ILE A 43 -32.97 -64.75 1.23
CA ILE A 43 -32.52 -66.14 1.04
C ILE A 43 -33.66 -66.91 0.40
N LYS A 44 -33.39 -67.57 -0.73
CA LYS A 44 -34.34 -68.44 -1.44
C LYS A 44 -33.85 -69.87 -1.38
N ALA A 45 -34.63 -70.76 -0.77
CA ALA A 45 -34.26 -72.17 -0.64
C ALA A 45 -34.87 -72.99 -1.78
N ASN A 46 -34.03 -73.70 -2.54
CA ASN A 46 -34.51 -74.62 -3.58
C ASN A 46 -34.68 -76.07 -3.07
N SER A 47 -34.37 -76.31 -1.79
CA SER A 47 -34.64 -77.54 -1.03
C SER A 47 -34.74 -77.20 0.45
N ASP A 48 -35.37 -78.07 1.25
CA ASP A 48 -35.43 -77.89 2.70
C ASP A 48 -34.01 -77.81 3.29
N LYS A 49 -33.70 -76.74 4.03
CA LYS A 49 -32.35 -76.44 4.53
C LYS A 49 -32.39 -75.73 5.88
N GLU A 50 -31.53 -76.18 6.78
CA GLU A 50 -31.33 -75.65 8.13
C GLU A 50 -29.87 -75.22 8.27
N GLU A 51 -29.59 -73.92 8.22
CA GLU A 51 -28.23 -73.41 8.24
C GLU A 51 -28.09 -72.09 9.00
N ILE A 52 -26.84 -71.73 9.30
CA ILE A 52 -26.51 -70.45 9.95
C ILE A 52 -26.26 -69.40 8.87
N PHE A 53 -26.98 -68.29 8.98
CA PHE A 53 -26.71 -67.07 8.23
C PHE A 53 -25.69 -66.20 8.97
N ASN A 54 -24.61 -65.83 8.27
CA ASN A 54 -23.55 -64.96 8.75
C ASN A 54 -23.38 -63.77 7.81
N THR A 55 -23.04 -62.61 8.36
CA THR A 55 -22.63 -61.45 7.56
C THR A 55 -21.26 -60.96 8.02
N TYR A 56 -20.42 -60.64 7.05
CA TYR A 56 -19.08 -60.14 7.26
C TYR A 56 -18.92 -58.78 6.57
N LEU A 57 -18.30 -57.83 7.27
CA LEU A 57 -17.76 -56.62 6.68
C LEU A 57 -16.33 -56.94 6.21
N ILE A 58 -16.02 -56.64 4.96
CA ILE A 58 -14.70 -56.85 4.37
C ILE A 58 -14.19 -55.51 3.87
N CYS A 59 -13.14 -55.00 4.51
CA CYS A 59 -12.41 -53.80 4.11
C CYS A 59 -10.94 -54.16 4.00
N ASP A 60 -10.26 -53.79 2.92
CA ASP A 60 -8.84 -54.10 2.69
C ASP A 60 -8.46 -55.58 2.98
N GLU A 61 -9.30 -56.53 2.52
CA GLU A 61 -9.16 -57.97 2.75
C GLU A 61 -9.30 -58.45 4.21
N ILE A 62 -9.58 -57.57 5.16
CA ILE A 62 -9.83 -57.93 6.56
C ILE A 62 -11.32 -58.19 6.76
N GLU A 63 -11.68 -59.45 6.99
CA GLU A 63 -13.06 -59.86 7.30
C GLU A 63 -13.36 -59.67 8.79
N LYS A 64 -14.48 -59.00 9.11
CA LYS A 64 -15.04 -58.90 10.47
C LYS A 64 -16.51 -59.28 10.48
N GLU A 65 -16.93 -60.00 11.52
CA GLU A 65 -18.34 -60.35 11.70
C GLU A 65 -19.17 -59.07 11.94
N ALA A 66 -20.15 -58.81 11.08
CA ALA A 66 -20.92 -57.58 11.05
C ALA A 66 -22.21 -57.67 11.90
N VAL A 67 -22.92 -58.80 11.82
CA VAL A 67 -24.17 -59.04 12.56
C VAL A 67 -24.09 -60.40 13.25
N PRO A 68 -24.69 -60.55 14.46
CA PRO A 68 -24.74 -61.84 15.13
C PRO A 68 -25.36 -62.94 14.25
N LYS A 69 -24.77 -64.13 14.31
CA LYS A 69 -25.23 -65.33 13.60
C LYS A 69 -26.72 -65.62 13.85
N GLN A 70 -27.46 -65.87 12.78
CA GLN A 70 -28.89 -66.24 12.86
C GLN A 70 -29.10 -67.64 12.32
N PHE A 71 -29.80 -68.49 13.06
CA PHE A 71 -30.21 -69.81 12.59
C PHE A 71 -31.49 -69.69 11.77
N ILE A 72 -31.51 -70.30 10.59
CA ILE A 72 -32.61 -70.17 9.64
C ILE A 72 -32.97 -71.55 9.08
N GLU A 73 -34.25 -71.88 9.22
CA GLU A 73 -34.90 -73.04 8.64
C GLU A 73 -35.79 -72.54 7.49
N LEU A 74 -35.63 -73.14 6.31
CA LEU A 74 -36.40 -72.82 5.11
C LEU A 74 -36.88 -74.09 4.44
N GLN A 75 -38.14 -74.11 4.04
CA GLN A 75 -38.71 -75.15 3.19
C GLN A 75 -38.44 -74.87 1.71
N THR A 76 -38.57 -75.90 0.88
CA THR A 76 -38.43 -75.80 -0.57
C THR A 76 -39.36 -74.72 -1.15
N ALA A 77 -38.78 -73.79 -1.93
CA ALA A 77 -39.42 -72.60 -2.51
C ALA A 77 -39.87 -71.54 -1.48
N GLU A 78 -39.45 -71.64 -0.22
CA GLU A 78 -39.62 -70.58 0.77
C GLU A 78 -38.55 -69.50 0.60
N GLU A 79 -38.97 -68.24 0.77
CA GLU A 79 -38.09 -67.08 0.77
C GLU A 79 -38.16 -66.39 2.13
N LYS A 80 -37.01 -66.00 2.67
CA LYS A 80 -36.94 -65.22 3.91
C LYS A 80 -36.02 -64.03 3.73
N THR A 81 -36.54 -62.86 4.06
CA THR A 81 -35.79 -61.61 4.10
C THR A 81 -35.32 -61.35 5.52
N ILE A 82 -34.05 -60.98 5.63
CA ILE A 82 -33.39 -60.67 6.90
C ILE A 82 -32.89 -59.24 6.83
N ASP A 83 -33.30 -58.42 7.80
CA ASP A 83 -32.77 -57.08 7.93
C ASP A 83 -31.35 -57.13 8.53
N VAL A 84 -30.39 -56.60 7.77
CA VAL A 84 -28.99 -56.48 8.17
C VAL A 84 -28.75 -55.03 8.55
N GLN A 85 -28.60 -54.79 9.86
CA GLN A 85 -28.26 -53.49 10.42
C GLN A 85 -26.86 -53.52 11.01
N LEU A 86 -25.94 -52.74 10.45
CA LEU A 86 -24.56 -52.65 10.89
C LEU A 86 -24.24 -51.20 11.31
N LYS A 87 -23.93 -51.00 12.58
CA LYS A 87 -23.49 -49.70 13.08
C LYS A 87 -21.98 -49.54 12.96
N LEU A 88 -21.52 -48.48 12.31
CA LEU A 88 -20.12 -48.20 12.01
C LEU A 88 -19.39 -47.54 13.18
N ILE A 89 -19.25 -48.27 14.29
CA ILE A 89 -18.51 -47.81 15.48
C ILE A 89 -17.29 -48.69 15.72
N ASP A 90 -16.24 -48.11 16.31
CA ASP A 90 -14.95 -48.78 16.52
C ASP A 90 -15.06 -50.09 17.32
N SER A 91 -16.02 -50.21 18.24
CA SER A 91 -16.25 -51.45 18.98
C SER A 91 -16.72 -52.63 18.11
N ILE A 92 -17.29 -52.34 16.94
CA ILE A 92 -17.77 -53.34 15.96
C ILE A 92 -16.76 -53.49 14.83
N ILE A 93 -16.46 -52.39 14.13
CA ILE A 93 -15.62 -52.43 12.91
C ILE A 93 -14.12 -52.24 13.21
N GLY A 94 -13.74 -51.87 14.42
CA GLY A 94 -12.38 -51.44 14.76
C GLY A 94 -11.99 -50.17 14.00
N SER A 95 -10.77 -50.12 13.49
CA SER A 95 -10.26 -48.98 12.72
C SER A 95 -10.44 -49.13 11.20
N GLN A 96 -11.38 -49.97 10.74
CA GLN A 96 -11.60 -50.22 9.31
C GLN A 96 -12.22 -48.99 8.62
N LYS A 97 -11.57 -48.51 7.56
CA LYS A 97 -11.96 -47.37 6.71
C LYS A 97 -11.55 -47.69 5.27
N GLY A 98 -12.07 -46.97 4.28
CA GLY A 98 -11.77 -47.20 2.87
C GLY A 98 -12.84 -48.03 2.16
N ASP A 99 -12.46 -48.72 1.09
CA ASP A 99 -13.39 -49.47 0.25
C ASP A 99 -13.74 -50.82 0.89
N CYS A 100 -15.05 -51.02 1.10
CA CYS A 100 -15.61 -52.14 1.84
C CYS A 100 -16.72 -52.84 1.04
N THR A 101 -16.99 -54.08 1.41
CA THR A 101 -18.14 -54.87 0.93
C THR A 101 -18.76 -55.64 2.11
N ILE A 102 -20.06 -55.92 2.01
CA ILE A 102 -20.75 -56.83 2.94
C ILE A 102 -20.88 -58.18 2.26
N LYS A 103 -20.32 -59.22 2.87
CA LYS A 103 -20.42 -60.61 2.43
C LYS A 103 -21.45 -61.34 3.29
N ALA A 104 -22.53 -61.79 2.68
CA ALA A 104 -23.54 -62.62 3.33
C ALA A 104 -23.29 -64.10 2.99
N VAL A 105 -23.33 -64.98 3.99
CA VAL A 105 -23.01 -66.41 3.86
C VAL A 105 -24.14 -67.23 4.46
N PHE A 106 -24.65 -68.21 3.71
CA PHE A 106 -25.68 -69.16 4.14
C PHE A 106 -25.31 -70.59 3.73
N GLY A 107 -24.74 -71.36 4.66
CA GLY A 107 -24.07 -72.63 4.34
C GLY A 107 -22.85 -72.39 3.43
N ASP A 108 -22.79 -73.09 2.29
CA ASP A 108 -21.72 -72.94 1.29
C ASP A 108 -21.90 -71.77 0.31
N GLU A 109 -23.07 -71.13 0.33
CA GLU A 109 -23.37 -70.03 -0.58
C GLU A 109 -23.02 -68.69 0.04
N HIS A 110 -22.55 -67.80 -0.83
CA HIS A 110 -22.22 -66.45 -0.44
C HIS A 110 -22.55 -65.47 -1.57
N THR A 111 -22.85 -64.25 -1.16
CA THR A 111 -23.01 -63.11 -2.06
C THR A 111 -22.35 -61.90 -1.42
N THR A 112 -21.92 -60.94 -2.24
CA THR A 112 -21.29 -59.70 -1.79
C THR A 112 -22.11 -58.51 -2.26
N SER A 113 -22.24 -57.50 -1.41
CA SER A 113 -22.84 -56.22 -1.77
C SER A 113 -22.04 -55.52 -2.88
N THR A 114 -22.62 -54.47 -3.44
CA THR A 114 -21.85 -53.47 -4.17
C THR A 114 -20.76 -52.88 -3.24
N PRO A 115 -19.56 -52.56 -3.77
CA PRO A 115 -18.55 -51.85 -3.00
C PRO A 115 -19.07 -50.48 -2.53
N PHE A 116 -18.62 -50.05 -1.35
CA PHE A 116 -18.92 -48.76 -0.76
C PHE A 116 -17.72 -48.27 0.07
N THR A 117 -17.63 -46.98 0.36
CA THR A 117 -16.52 -46.41 1.13
C THR A 117 -16.96 -46.05 2.55
N ILE A 118 -16.18 -46.45 3.56
CA ILE A 118 -16.30 -45.97 4.94
C ILE A 118 -15.29 -44.85 5.16
N SER A 119 -15.77 -43.66 5.48
CA SER A 119 -14.96 -42.45 5.69
C SER A 119 -15.12 -41.89 7.10
N ASN A 120 -14.12 -41.14 7.55
CA ASN A 120 -14.20 -40.28 8.72
C ASN A 120 -14.04 -38.79 8.37
N LEU A 121 -14.07 -38.44 7.09
CA LEU A 121 -13.77 -37.09 6.63
C LEU A 121 -14.98 -36.16 6.74
N ILE A 122 -14.70 -34.93 7.18
CA ILE A 122 -15.62 -33.80 7.18
C ILE A 122 -15.12 -32.76 6.18
N ASN A 123 -15.99 -32.41 5.23
CA ASN A 123 -15.79 -31.31 4.30
C ASN A 123 -16.23 -29.99 4.94
N ILE A 124 -15.33 -29.00 4.99
CA ILE A 124 -15.56 -27.72 5.63
C ILE A 124 -15.59 -26.61 4.58
N ASN A 125 -16.73 -25.92 4.48
CA ASN A 125 -16.84 -24.70 3.70
C ASN A 125 -16.84 -23.49 4.64
N LEU A 126 -15.73 -22.74 4.62
CA LEU A 126 -15.43 -21.65 5.54
C LEU A 126 -15.64 -20.29 4.87
N SER A 127 -16.34 -19.39 5.57
CA SER A 127 -16.50 -17.98 5.23
C SER A 127 -15.90 -17.11 6.33
N ILE A 128 -15.04 -16.17 5.94
CA ILE A 128 -14.45 -15.16 6.83
C ILE A 128 -14.61 -13.82 6.14
N ASP A 129 -15.14 -12.82 6.86
CA ASP A 129 -15.45 -11.50 6.29
C ASP A 129 -14.23 -10.80 5.68
N GLN A 130 -13.07 -10.95 6.32
CA GLN A 130 -11.80 -10.41 5.87
C GLN A 130 -10.63 -11.26 6.38
N ILE A 131 -9.46 -11.10 5.77
CA ILE A 131 -8.22 -11.81 6.16
C ILE A 131 -7.18 -10.86 6.76
N GLU A 132 -7.43 -9.56 6.74
CA GLU A 132 -6.61 -8.52 7.35
C GLU A 132 -7.41 -7.90 8.49
N PHE A 133 -6.82 -7.83 9.67
CA PHE A 133 -7.45 -7.27 10.86
C PHE A 133 -6.53 -6.26 11.53
N LYS A 134 -7.10 -5.32 12.27
CA LYS A 134 -6.37 -4.50 13.24
C LYS A 134 -6.48 -5.11 14.64
N PRO A 135 -5.59 -4.74 15.57
CA PRO A 135 -5.82 -5.03 16.98
C PRO A 135 -7.21 -4.55 17.44
N GLU A 136 -7.80 -5.24 18.42
CA GLU A 136 -9.16 -5.00 18.94
C GLU A 136 -10.32 -5.25 17.96
N GLU A 137 -10.05 -5.56 16.68
CA GLU A 137 -11.10 -5.97 15.74
C GLU A 137 -11.61 -7.39 16.06
N ILE A 138 -12.89 -7.60 15.75
CA ILE A 138 -13.57 -8.88 15.91
C ILE A 138 -13.47 -9.64 14.59
N MET A 139 -12.88 -10.82 14.66
CA MET A 139 -12.92 -11.83 13.61
C MET A 139 -14.18 -12.68 13.76
N ILE A 140 -15.00 -12.69 12.71
CA ILE A 140 -16.19 -13.52 12.61
C ILE A 140 -15.89 -14.64 11.62
N ILE A 141 -16.01 -15.89 12.09
CA ILE A 141 -15.81 -17.09 11.30
C ILE A 141 -17.12 -17.84 11.23
N GLU A 142 -17.64 -17.98 10.02
CA GLU A 142 -18.84 -18.76 9.74
C GLU A 142 -18.48 -19.95 8.86
N GLY A 143 -19.13 -21.08 9.07
CA GLY A 143 -18.91 -22.21 8.19
C GLY A 143 -20.00 -23.26 8.20
N VAL A 144 -19.92 -24.11 7.19
CA VAL A 144 -20.76 -25.30 7.04
C VAL A 144 -19.86 -26.53 6.96
N ALA A 145 -20.10 -27.49 7.84
CA ALA A 145 -19.44 -28.77 7.94
C ALA A 145 -20.39 -29.88 7.48
N ILE A 146 -19.97 -30.61 6.46
CA ILE A 146 -20.74 -31.68 5.83
C ILE A 146 -19.86 -32.92 5.81
N LYS A 147 -20.37 -34.04 6.31
CA LYS A 147 -19.70 -35.35 6.22
C LYS A 147 -19.54 -35.76 4.75
N GLU A 148 -18.61 -36.66 4.45
CA GLU A 148 -18.38 -37.09 3.05
C GLU A 148 -19.63 -37.70 2.39
N ASN A 149 -20.50 -38.35 3.18
CA ASN A 149 -21.80 -38.87 2.73
C ASN A 149 -22.89 -37.79 2.48
N GLY A 150 -22.58 -36.49 2.66
CA GLY A 150 -23.51 -35.37 2.46
C GLY A 150 -24.40 -35.00 3.65
N LYS A 151 -24.33 -35.72 4.78
CA LYS A 151 -25.08 -35.37 6.00
C LYS A 151 -24.40 -34.23 6.75
N PHE A 152 -25.18 -33.44 7.48
CA PHE A 152 -24.66 -32.41 8.36
C PHE A 152 -23.93 -33.01 9.58
N VAL A 153 -22.91 -32.31 10.06
CA VAL A 153 -22.16 -32.66 11.27
C VAL A 153 -22.87 -32.13 12.51
N GLU A 154 -22.98 -32.96 13.55
CA GLU A 154 -23.41 -32.57 14.90
C GLU A 154 -22.24 -32.78 15.85
N GLY A 155 -21.49 -31.72 16.16
CA GLY A 155 -20.19 -31.91 16.78
C GLY A 155 -19.61 -30.65 17.40
N TYR A 156 -18.28 -30.54 17.36
CA TYR A 156 -17.53 -29.43 17.93
C TYR A 156 -16.56 -28.86 16.90
N VAL A 157 -16.28 -27.58 17.03
CA VAL A 157 -15.24 -26.89 16.28
C VAL A 157 -14.23 -26.31 17.27
N ASN A 158 -12.95 -26.59 17.03
CA ASN A 158 -11.83 -26.05 17.78
C ASN A 158 -11.05 -25.10 16.87
N LEU A 159 -11.02 -23.83 17.24
CA LEU A 159 -10.17 -22.81 16.64
C LEU A 159 -8.86 -22.71 17.43
N ASN A 160 -7.74 -22.84 16.75
CA ASN A 160 -6.40 -22.61 17.27
C ASN A 160 -5.71 -21.50 16.45
N ILE A 161 -5.13 -20.51 17.12
CA ILE A 161 -4.34 -19.46 16.46
C ILE A 161 -2.90 -19.56 16.99
N THR A 162 -2.00 -19.98 16.10
CA THR A 162 -0.58 -20.16 16.43
C THR A 162 0.03 -18.85 16.95
N ASP A 163 1.00 -18.91 17.86
CA ASP A 163 1.68 -17.77 18.51
C ASP A 163 0.84 -16.93 19.50
N GLN A 164 -0.49 -17.10 19.55
CA GLN A 164 -1.34 -16.43 20.53
C GLN A 164 -1.76 -17.35 21.69
N ASN A 165 -1.48 -18.66 21.61
CA ASN A 165 -1.97 -19.67 22.56
C ASN A 165 -3.50 -19.62 22.75
N VAL A 166 -4.23 -19.24 21.71
CA VAL A 166 -5.69 -19.13 21.73
C VAL A 166 -6.30 -20.46 21.30
N GLN A 167 -7.15 -21.01 22.17
CA GLN A 167 -7.97 -22.18 21.87
C GLN A 167 -9.43 -21.85 22.19
N ILE A 168 -10.28 -21.85 21.18
CA ILE A 168 -11.72 -21.62 21.31
C ILE A 168 -12.43 -22.89 20.86
N LYS A 169 -13.39 -23.34 21.66
CA LYS A 169 -14.20 -24.52 21.36
C LYS A 169 -15.67 -24.13 21.33
N GLU A 170 -16.30 -24.36 20.19
CA GLU A 170 -17.73 -24.13 19.98
C GLU A 170 -18.45 -25.40 19.50
N THR A 171 -19.77 -25.38 19.53
CA THR A 171 -20.62 -26.48 19.01
C THR A 171 -20.97 -26.26 17.54
N VAL A 172 -21.07 -27.36 16.79
CA VAL A 172 -21.57 -27.40 15.42
C VAL A 172 -22.96 -28.04 15.46
N THR A 173 -23.98 -27.29 15.04
CA THR A 173 -25.38 -27.76 15.00
C THR A 173 -25.93 -27.63 13.59
N GLU A 174 -26.59 -28.67 13.09
CA GLU A 174 -27.03 -28.79 11.70
C GLU A 174 -25.91 -28.46 10.71
N GLY A 175 -24.68 -28.86 11.06
CA GLY A 175 -23.48 -28.60 10.27
C GLY A 175 -23.04 -27.15 10.25
N ARG A 176 -23.67 -26.24 11.00
CA ARG A 176 -23.31 -24.81 11.01
C ARG A 176 -22.61 -24.43 12.31
N PHE A 177 -21.68 -23.49 12.20
CA PHE A 177 -20.98 -22.90 13.35
C PHE A 177 -20.65 -21.43 13.09
N LEU A 178 -20.53 -20.68 14.18
CA LEU A 178 -20.16 -19.27 14.24
C LEU A 178 -19.14 -19.12 15.37
N ILE A 179 -17.98 -18.54 15.08
CA ILE A 179 -16.97 -18.21 16.08
C ILE A 179 -16.67 -16.72 15.99
N GLU A 180 -16.76 -16.03 17.13
CA GLU A 180 -16.38 -14.64 17.28
C GLU A 180 -15.11 -14.55 18.15
N TYR A 181 -14.05 -13.95 17.62
CA TYR A 181 -12.81 -13.76 18.35
C TYR A 181 -12.31 -12.33 18.21
N GLN A 182 -12.04 -11.66 19.35
CA GLN A 182 -11.49 -10.32 19.37
C GLN A 182 -9.99 -10.34 19.63
N PHE A 183 -9.20 -9.71 18.75
CA PHE A 183 -7.76 -9.58 18.96
C PHE A 183 -7.46 -8.66 20.15
N LEU A 184 -6.43 -8.97 20.93
CA LEU A 184 -5.97 -8.08 22.00
C LEU A 184 -5.34 -6.81 21.41
N LYS A 185 -5.36 -5.71 22.16
CA LYS A 185 -4.76 -4.44 21.75
C LYS A 185 -3.28 -4.56 21.40
N GLU A 186 -2.52 -5.34 22.17
CA GLU A 186 -1.07 -5.51 21.98
C GLU A 186 -0.72 -6.64 20.99
N THR A 187 -1.68 -7.09 20.17
CA THR A 187 -1.44 -8.18 19.21
C THR A 187 -0.45 -7.72 18.15
N ALA A 188 0.71 -8.38 18.05
CA ALA A 188 1.78 -8.01 17.13
C ALA A 188 1.37 -8.07 15.65
N ALA A 189 1.89 -7.13 14.86
CA ALA A 189 1.64 -7.03 13.43
C ALA A 189 2.41 -8.09 12.65
N LYS A 190 1.77 -9.21 12.34
CA LYS A 190 2.34 -10.31 11.55
C LYS A 190 1.24 -11.20 10.97
N GLN A 191 1.67 -12.21 10.21
CA GLN A 191 0.80 -13.27 9.76
C GLN A 191 0.63 -14.32 10.86
N TYR A 192 -0.61 -14.77 11.09
CA TYR A 192 -0.95 -15.84 12.00
C TYR A 192 -1.59 -17.00 11.24
N LEU A 193 -1.20 -18.22 11.61
CA LEU A 193 -1.85 -19.44 11.12
C LEU A 193 -3.04 -19.76 12.01
N MET A 194 -4.23 -19.68 11.40
CA MET A 194 -5.48 -20.11 11.96
C MET A 194 -5.73 -21.56 11.55
N GLU A 195 -5.89 -22.43 12.54
CA GLU A 195 -6.22 -23.84 12.35
C GLU A 195 -7.61 -24.10 12.93
N LEU A 196 -8.52 -24.58 12.10
CA LEU A 196 -9.87 -24.90 12.50
C LEU A 196 -10.07 -26.40 12.36
N ASN A 197 -10.30 -27.08 13.48
CA ASN A 197 -10.53 -28.52 13.54
C ASN A 197 -11.99 -28.79 13.90
N ILE A 198 -12.73 -29.44 13.02
CA ILE A 198 -14.13 -29.84 13.26
C ILE A 198 -14.17 -31.33 13.48
N TYR A 199 -14.91 -31.76 14.50
CA TYR A 199 -15.01 -33.17 14.81
C TYR A 199 -16.32 -33.56 15.48
N GLU A 200 -16.68 -34.83 15.35
CA GLU A 200 -17.84 -35.46 15.97
C GLU A 200 -17.36 -36.56 16.92
N ASN A 201 -18.08 -36.71 18.05
CA ASN A 201 -17.84 -37.77 19.01
C ASN A 201 -19.04 -38.72 19.06
N ASN A 202 -18.78 -39.99 19.34
CA ASN A 202 -19.83 -40.94 19.70
C ASN A 202 -20.37 -40.70 21.13
N LYS A 203 -21.33 -41.52 21.58
CA LYS A 203 -21.90 -41.44 22.93
C LYS A 203 -20.91 -41.77 24.05
N ASP A 204 -19.86 -42.51 23.72
CA ASP A 204 -18.81 -42.94 24.64
C ASP A 204 -17.67 -41.89 24.73
N GLY A 205 -17.71 -40.86 23.87
CA GLY A 205 -16.76 -39.76 23.82
C GLY A 205 -15.62 -39.94 22.80
N ASP A 206 -15.60 -41.05 22.05
CA ASP A 206 -14.58 -41.32 21.05
C ASP A 206 -14.82 -40.51 19.76
N LEU A 207 -13.72 -40.08 19.14
CA LEU A 207 -13.70 -39.34 17.90
C LEU A 207 -14.16 -40.23 16.73
N THR A 208 -15.26 -39.85 16.05
CA THR A 208 -15.78 -40.60 14.90
C THR A 208 -15.41 -39.94 13.58
N ASN A 209 -15.68 -38.65 13.42
CA ASN A 209 -15.44 -37.92 12.18
C ASN A 209 -14.63 -36.67 12.47
N GLU A 210 -13.75 -36.30 11.55
CA GLU A 210 -12.88 -35.13 11.67
C GLU A 210 -12.62 -34.46 10.32
N GLY A 211 -12.35 -33.16 10.38
CA GLY A 211 -11.90 -32.37 9.25
C GLY A 211 -11.16 -31.15 9.76
N PHE A 212 -10.24 -30.62 8.96
CA PHE A 212 -9.49 -29.43 9.33
C PHE A 212 -9.36 -28.46 8.15
N VAL A 213 -9.27 -27.18 8.47
CA VAL A 213 -8.97 -26.13 7.50
C VAL A 213 -7.99 -25.13 8.11
N ASN A 214 -6.96 -24.81 7.32
CA ASN A 214 -5.92 -23.87 7.71
C ASN A 214 -6.03 -22.59 6.87
N LYS A 215 -5.96 -21.43 7.52
CA LYS A 215 -5.99 -20.12 6.87
C LYS A 215 -4.96 -19.19 7.49
N ASN A 216 -4.28 -18.43 6.66
CA ASN A 216 -3.43 -17.34 7.13
C ASN A 216 -4.27 -16.08 7.25
N ILE A 217 -4.17 -15.42 8.40
CA ILE A 217 -4.71 -14.09 8.65
C ILE A 217 -3.56 -13.13 8.92
N VAL A 218 -3.78 -11.83 8.70
CA VAL A 218 -2.76 -10.80 8.87
C VAL A 218 -3.25 -9.76 9.88
N ILE A 219 -2.46 -9.52 10.91
CA ILE A 219 -2.66 -8.37 11.79
C ILE A 219 -1.83 -7.22 11.26
N THR A 220 -2.52 -6.14 10.90
CA THR A 220 -1.91 -4.92 10.37
C THR A 220 -1.27 -4.10 11.49
N GLN A 221 -0.18 -3.41 11.16
CA GLN A 221 0.51 -2.54 12.11
C GLN A 221 -0.30 -1.25 12.30
N VAL A 222 -0.53 -0.88 13.56
CA VAL A 222 -1.28 0.33 13.92
C VAL A 222 -0.39 1.21 14.79
N SER A 223 -0.17 2.44 14.35
CA SER A 223 0.52 3.47 15.11
C SER A 223 -0.22 3.73 16.43
N THR A 224 0.46 3.61 17.57
CA THR A 224 -0.14 3.86 18.90
C THR A 224 0.54 4.98 19.66
N ASN A 225 1.83 5.21 19.42
CA ASN A 225 2.62 6.22 20.10
C ASN A 225 3.60 6.89 19.14
N LEU A 226 3.87 8.18 19.37
CA LEU A 226 4.82 8.98 18.61
C LEU A 226 5.76 9.67 19.59
N GLU A 227 7.01 9.25 19.63
CA GLU A 227 8.04 9.80 20.51
C GLU A 227 8.86 10.87 19.77
N ILE A 228 9.20 11.97 20.43
CA ILE A 228 10.14 12.97 19.92
C ILE A 228 11.43 12.89 20.74
N VAL A 229 12.55 12.64 20.08
CA VAL A 229 13.86 12.47 20.71
C VAL A 229 14.82 13.56 20.25
N PHE A 230 15.38 14.30 21.21
CA PHE A 230 16.42 15.30 20.97
C PHE A 230 17.81 14.68 21.23
N GLU A 231 18.81 15.03 20.43
CA GLU A 231 20.21 14.73 20.79
C GLU A 231 20.62 15.55 22.02
N ASN A 232 20.23 16.83 22.06
CA ASN A 232 20.37 17.72 23.21
C ASN A 232 19.09 18.54 23.39
N GLN A 233 18.47 18.46 24.56
CA GLN A 233 17.28 19.26 24.88
C GLN A 233 17.62 20.74 25.09
N GLU A 234 18.87 21.06 25.40
CA GLU A 234 19.36 22.43 25.48
C GLU A 234 20.40 22.67 24.39
N VAL A 235 20.16 23.63 23.50
CA VAL A 235 20.98 23.90 22.31
C VAL A 235 21.67 25.25 22.43
N GLU A 236 22.95 25.31 22.06
CA GLU A 236 23.69 26.58 22.04
C GLU A 236 23.37 27.36 20.76
N PRO A 237 23.22 28.69 20.83
CA PRO A 237 22.99 29.51 19.65
C PRO A 237 24.21 29.42 18.69
N GLY A 238 23.92 29.30 17.39
CA GLY A 238 24.93 29.07 16.36
C GLY A 238 25.26 27.59 16.10
N THR A 239 24.58 26.67 16.78
CA THR A 239 24.65 25.22 16.53
C THR A 239 23.33 24.69 15.98
N ASP A 240 23.31 23.43 15.54
CA ASP A 240 22.11 22.81 14.99
C ASP A 240 21.32 22.06 16.07
N LEU A 241 20.01 22.28 16.12
CA LEU A 241 19.08 21.39 16.80
C LEU A 241 19.03 20.07 16.02
N LYS A 242 19.31 18.97 16.70
CA LYS A 242 19.11 17.61 16.18
C LYS A 242 17.94 16.95 16.88
N VAL A 243 16.87 16.75 16.12
CA VAL A 243 15.63 16.15 16.62
C VAL A 243 15.15 15.08 15.64
N LYS A 244 14.63 13.97 16.15
CA LYS A 244 13.96 12.95 15.36
C LYS A 244 12.64 12.57 16.03
N ALA A 245 11.74 11.97 15.27
CA ALA A 245 10.55 11.35 15.82
C ALA A 245 10.53 9.86 15.49
N ILE A 246 10.04 9.07 16.44
CA ILE A 246 9.96 7.62 16.37
C ILE A 246 8.50 7.23 16.53
N LEU A 247 7.95 6.60 15.51
CA LEU A 247 6.60 6.06 15.54
C LEU A 247 6.64 4.62 16.07
N HIS A 248 5.78 4.30 17.04
CA HIS A 248 5.67 2.98 17.66
C HIS A 248 4.33 2.33 17.35
N ASP A 249 4.34 1.02 17.16
CA ASP A 249 3.15 0.21 16.96
C ASP A 249 2.52 -0.27 18.27
N GLN A 250 1.49 -1.10 18.16
CA GLN A 250 0.78 -1.67 19.30
C GLN A 250 1.62 -2.57 20.22
N THR A 251 2.82 -2.99 19.79
CA THR A 251 3.75 -3.75 20.63
C THR A 251 4.87 -2.88 21.21
N GLY A 252 4.92 -1.60 20.81
CA GLY A 252 6.03 -0.69 21.10
C GLY A 252 7.19 -0.80 20.11
N GLU A 253 7.10 -1.67 19.10
CA GLU A 253 8.11 -1.76 18.04
C GLU A 253 8.05 -0.55 17.12
N LYS A 254 9.18 -0.23 16.48
CA LYS A 254 9.29 0.95 15.61
C LYS A 254 8.59 0.69 14.28
N ILE A 255 7.84 1.68 13.80
CA ILE A 255 7.18 1.66 12.48
C ILE A 255 8.03 2.41 11.47
N GLU A 256 8.44 1.73 10.39
CA GLU A 256 9.09 2.34 9.24
C GLU A 256 8.08 3.16 8.38
N SER A 257 7.84 4.41 8.79
CA SER A 257 6.95 5.34 8.09
C SER A 257 7.56 6.77 8.03
N TYR A 258 6.76 7.73 7.58
CA TYR A 258 7.10 9.15 7.55
C TYR A 258 6.34 9.94 8.62
N VAL A 259 7.01 10.92 9.21
CA VAL A 259 6.49 11.81 10.25
C VAL A 259 6.66 13.26 9.83
N ASN A 260 5.63 14.08 10.06
CA ASN A 260 5.68 15.51 9.81
C ASN A 260 6.21 16.23 11.06
N LEU A 261 7.40 16.81 10.95
CA LEU A 261 8.05 17.59 12.00
C LEU A 261 7.82 19.08 11.74
N ILE A 262 7.28 19.77 12.75
CA ILE A 262 7.01 21.21 12.74
C ILE A 262 7.77 21.84 13.90
N ILE A 263 8.68 22.77 13.59
CA ILE A 263 9.40 23.56 14.60
C ILE A 263 8.69 24.91 14.73
N LYS A 264 8.23 25.22 15.93
CA LYS A 264 7.61 26.49 16.29
C LYS A 264 8.55 27.29 17.17
N GLY A 265 8.85 28.51 16.74
CA GLY A 265 9.59 29.49 17.51
C GLY A 265 8.68 30.21 18.51
N LYS A 266 9.13 31.39 18.92
CA LYS A 266 8.37 32.29 19.80
C LYS A 266 6.97 32.55 19.25
N GLU A 267 5.98 32.66 20.14
CA GLU A 267 4.57 32.99 19.81
C GLU A 267 3.87 31.97 18.89
N GLY A 268 4.45 30.77 18.73
CA GLY A 268 3.86 29.70 17.92
C GLY A 268 4.06 29.86 16.42
N ILE A 269 4.95 30.77 15.99
CA ILE A 269 5.30 30.96 14.58
C ILE A 269 6.02 29.72 14.06
N ILE A 270 5.51 29.15 12.98
CA ILE A 270 6.12 28.00 12.31
C ILE A 270 7.40 28.48 11.62
N LEU A 271 8.54 27.92 12.03
CA LEU A 271 9.86 28.21 11.47
C LEU A 271 10.25 27.19 10.40
N GLU A 272 9.93 25.92 10.63
CA GLU A 272 10.22 24.82 9.72
C GLU A 272 9.09 23.80 9.73
N GLN A 273 8.83 23.19 8.58
CA GLN A 273 7.90 22.08 8.43
C GLN A 273 8.40 21.10 7.38
N VAL A 274 8.70 19.87 7.81
CA VAL A 274 9.34 18.86 6.95
C VAL A 274 8.82 17.47 7.27
N GLU A 275 8.69 16.66 6.21
CA GLU A 275 8.40 15.23 6.33
C GLU A 275 9.73 14.48 6.38
N LYS A 276 9.93 13.65 7.40
CA LYS A 276 11.13 12.85 7.64
C LYS A 276 10.75 11.39 7.85
N ALA A 277 11.66 10.47 7.50
CA ALA A 277 11.44 9.08 7.90
C ALA A 277 11.51 8.98 9.43
N THR A 278 10.78 8.02 10.00
CA THR A 278 10.92 7.66 11.41
C THR A 278 12.38 7.40 11.77
N ASP A 279 12.79 7.71 12.99
CA ASP A 279 14.16 7.51 13.48
C ASP A 279 15.27 8.30 12.72
N GLU A 280 14.90 9.15 11.76
CA GLU A 280 15.83 10.02 11.01
C GLU A 280 15.94 11.40 11.67
N PHE A 281 17.18 11.88 11.88
CA PHE A 281 17.42 13.21 12.43
C PHE A 281 17.10 14.32 11.41
N LEU A 282 16.35 15.31 11.89
CA LEU A 282 16.26 16.65 11.34
C LEU A 282 17.31 17.53 12.03
N GLU A 283 18.18 18.12 11.21
CA GLU A 283 19.11 19.16 11.63
C GLU A 283 18.48 20.52 11.29
N PHE A 284 18.23 21.34 12.32
CA PHE A 284 17.67 22.67 12.18
C PHE A 284 18.64 23.72 12.76
N PRO A 285 19.16 24.66 11.95
CA PRO A 285 20.17 25.60 12.40
C PRO A 285 19.58 26.68 13.33
N ILE A 286 20.12 26.80 14.54
CA ILE A 286 19.81 27.88 15.48
C ILE A 286 20.76 29.04 15.21
N ARG A 287 20.21 30.24 14.98
CA ARG A 287 21.04 31.42 14.69
C ARG A 287 21.83 31.81 15.95
N TYR A 288 23.03 32.33 15.76
CA TYR A 288 23.88 32.76 16.87
C TYR A 288 23.25 33.88 17.72
N ASN A 289 22.27 34.62 17.17
CA ASN A 289 21.57 35.71 17.84
C ASN A 289 20.12 35.35 18.22
N ASP A 290 19.70 34.09 18.12
CA ASP A 290 18.39 33.65 18.61
C ASP A 290 18.35 33.74 20.14
N LEU A 291 17.42 34.54 20.66
CA LEU A 291 17.28 34.81 22.10
C LEU A 291 17.05 33.52 22.92
N PRO A 292 17.57 33.42 24.16
CA PRO A 292 17.38 32.23 25.00
C PRO A 292 15.92 32.03 25.35
N LYS A 293 15.30 30.98 24.78
CA LYS A 293 13.87 30.68 24.93
C LYS A 293 13.60 29.20 24.73
N GLU A 294 12.43 28.78 25.21
CA GLU A 294 11.86 27.48 24.90
C GLU A 294 11.11 27.53 23.57
N TRP A 295 11.43 26.60 22.69
CA TRP A 295 10.78 26.39 21.40
C TRP A 295 10.11 25.01 21.41
N THR A 296 9.12 24.84 20.56
CA THR A 296 8.31 23.60 20.52
C THR A 296 8.54 22.88 19.20
N VAL A 297 8.76 21.57 19.29
CA VAL A 297 8.72 20.65 18.15
C VAL A 297 7.44 19.84 18.24
N ILE A 298 6.66 19.84 17.17
CA ILE A 298 5.47 19.03 17.03
C ILE A 298 5.75 17.97 15.97
N ALA A 299 5.53 16.71 16.31
CA ALA A 299 5.55 15.61 15.36
C ALA A 299 4.11 15.14 15.13
N SER A 300 3.76 14.81 13.89
CA SER A 300 2.48 14.17 13.59
C SER A 300 2.60 13.09 12.52
N SER A 301 1.81 12.02 12.68
CA SER A 301 1.61 10.94 11.72
C SER A 301 0.17 10.46 11.86
N ASP A 302 -0.56 10.39 10.75
CA ASP A 302 -1.97 10.01 10.72
C ASP A 302 -2.83 10.84 11.70
N GLU A 303 -3.41 10.19 12.71
CA GLU A 303 -4.25 10.81 13.75
C GLU A 303 -3.48 11.07 15.05
N ILE A 304 -2.19 10.72 15.10
CA ILE A 304 -1.35 10.88 16.29
C ILE A 304 -0.48 12.11 16.13
N SER A 305 -0.41 12.91 17.18
CA SER A 305 0.54 14.01 17.29
C SER A 305 1.11 14.07 18.69
N ASN A 306 2.38 14.42 18.79
CA ASN A 306 3.06 14.68 20.05
C ASN A 306 3.82 16.00 19.96
N GLU A 307 4.04 16.64 21.10
CA GLU A 307 4.80 17.88 21.21
C GLU A 307 5.86 17.78 22.28
N ALA A 308 7.03 18.35 22.01
CA ALA A 308 8.13 18.40 22.96
C ALA A 308 8.84 19.74 22.86
N MET A 309 9.45 20.18 23.97
CA MET A 309 10.11 21.48 24.05
C MET A 309 11.62 21.32 24.23
N PHE A 310 12.36 22.21 23.57
CA PHE A 310 13.81 22.36 23.74
C PHE A 310 14.15 23.82 24.06
N LYS A 311 15.29 24.04 24.70
CA LYS A 311 15.70 25.36 25.21
C LYS A 311 16.95 25.86 24.49
N ILE A 312 16.90 27.08 23.98
CA ILE A 312 18.08 27.78 23.50
C ILE A 312 18.83 28.37 24.71
N LYS A 313 20.10 28.01 24.87
CA LYS A 313 20.94 28.50 25.96
C LYS A 313 21.28 29.97 25.80
N GLU A 314 21.52 30.61 26.93
CA GLU A 314 22.18 31.90 26.98
C GLU A 314 23.67 31.75 26.67
N LYS A 315 24.15 32.59 25.75
CA LYS A 315 25.55 32.66 25.34
C LYS A 315 25.98 34.11 25.35
N GLU A 316 26.66 34.49 26.42
CA GLU A 316 27.33 35.78 26.54
C GLU A 316 28.75 35.67 25.95
N GLU A 317 28.95 36.13 24.73
CA GLU A 317 30.26 36.05 24.08
C GLU A 317 30.61 37.31 23.29
N ILE A 318 31.87 37.72 23.35
CA ILE A 318 32.41 38.83 22.55
C ILE A 318 33.53 38.35 21.62
N ASN A 319 33.53 38.88 20.41
CA ASN A 319 34.66 38.83 19.50
C ASN A 319 35.50 40.10 19.69
N VAL A 320 36.82 39.94 19.71
CA VAL A 320 37.77 41.04 19.95
C VAL A 320 38.80 41.05 18.84
N GLU A 321 38.89 42.18 18.14
CA GLU A 321 39.84 42.39 17.05
C GLU A 321 40.70 43.63 17.32
N ILE A 322 41.97 43.59 16.92
CA ILE A 322 42.86 44.76 16.96
C ILE A 322 43.21 45.16 15.53
N ILE A 323 42.84 46.39 15.16
CA ILE A 323 43.21 46.99 13.88
C ILE A 323 43.99 48.27 14.17
N ASN A 324 45.30 48.24 13.90
CA ASN A 324 46.23 49.33 14.24
C ASN A 324 46.19 49.67 15.74
N LYS A 325 45.70 50.86 16.08
CA LYS A 325 45.60 51.39 17.45
C LYS A 325 44.17 51.25 18.01
N THR A 326 43.29 50.51 17.35
CA THR A 326 41.88 50.41 17.73
C THR A 326 41.52 48.97 18.07
N VAL A 327 41.00 48.78 19.27
CA VAL A 327 40.34 47.54 19.70
C VAL A 327 38.88 47.63 19.28
N ILE A 328 38.40 46.62 18.58
CA ILE A 328 37.01 46.47 18.18
C ILE A 328 36.45 45.31 19.00
N ILE A 329 35.45 45.59 19.84
CA ILE A 329 34.74 44.58 20.62
C ILE A 329 33.33 44.48 20.04
N THR A 330 32.96 43.28 19.64
CA THR A 330 31.65 42.97 19.06
C THR A 330 30.96 41.92 19.92
N ASN A 331 29.72 42.17 20.35
CA ASN A 331 28.91 41.13 20.97
C ASN A 331 28.47 40.11 19.92
N ILE A 332 28.97 38.88 20.02
CA ILE A 332 28.61 37.75 19.17
C ILE A 332 27.72 36.74 19.90
N GLY A 333 27.29 37.08 21.12
CA GLY A 333 26.34 36.32 21.91
C GLY A 333 24.89 36.59 21.52
N ASN A 334 23.98 35.80 22.08
CA ASN A 334 22.53 35.95 21.87
C ASN A 334 21.82 36.75 22.96
N VAL A 335 22.58 37.37 23.87
CA VAL A 335 22.05 38.18 24.97
C VAL A 335 22.85 39.47 25.12
N PHE A 336 22.31 40.40 25.91
CA PHE A 336 23.00 41.62 26.28
C PHE A 336 24.29 41.30 27.06
N TYR A 337 25.43 41.75 26.55
CA TYR A 337 26.71 41.53 27.22
C TYR A 337 26.95 42.65 28.23
N ASN A 338 27.00 42.31 29.52
CA ASN A 338 27.16 43.25 30.64
C ASN A 338 28.31 42.86 31.57
N LYS A 339 29.46 42.54 30.97
CA LYS A 339 30.68 42.19 31.72
C LYS A 339 31.78 43.19 31.43
N THR A 340 32.86 43.15 32.22
CA THR A 340 34.01 44.04 32.04
C THR A 340 35.14 43.34 31.31
N ALA A 341 35.71 43.98 30.29
CA ALA A 341 36.93 43.51 29.63
C ALA A 341 38.15 44.24 30.20
N THR A 342 39.27 43.52 30.38
CA THR A 342 40.55 44.11 30.83
C THR A 342 41.51 44.14 29.65
N ILE A 343 41.95 45.35 29.29
CA ILE A 343 42.97 45.57 28.26
C ILE A 343 44.29 45.84 28.97
N LYS A 344 45.27 44.98 28.74
CA LYS A 344 46.63 45.11 29.27
C LYS A 344 47.54 45.65 28.18
N ILE A 345 48.20 46.78 28.46
CA ILE A 345 49.14 47.46 27.56
C ILE A 345 50.48 47.53 28.28
N GLY A 346 51.42 46.64 27.94
CA GLY A 346 52.63 46.45 28.74
C GLY A 346 52.30 45.96 30.15
N ASP A 347 52.68 46.73 31.17
CA ASP A 347 52.45 46.40 32.59
C ASP A 347 51.14 46.99 33.15
N GLU A 348 50.45 47.82 32.38
CA GLU A 348 49.24 48.49 32.84
C GLU A 348 47.97 47.74 32.44
N ASN A 349 47.05 47.59 33.39
CA ASN A 349 45.75 46.95 33.19
C ASN A 349 44.62 47.99 33.25
N ILE A 350 43.86 48.12 32.18
CA ILE A 350 42.76 49.07 32.08
C ILE A 350 41.44 48.28 31.94
N LYS A 351 40.55 48.43 32.92
CA LYS A 351 39.21 47.81 32.89
C LYS A 351 38.24 48.71 32.13
N ILE A 352 37.57 48.15 31.13
CA ILE A 352 36.51 48.81 30.38
C ILE A 352 35.18 48.13 30.65
N ASN A 353 34.13 48.93 30.84
CA ASN A 353 32.78 48.40 30.95
C ASN A 353 32.20 48.17 29.55
N THR A 354 32.00 46.90 29.20
CA THR A 354 31.50 46.50 27.89
C THR A 354 30.01 46.18 28.01
N ASN A 355 29.18 47.23 28.00
CA ASN A 355 27.73 47.12 27.85
C ASN A 355 27.41 47.10 26.36
N LEU A 356 27.12 45.94 25.80
CA LEU A 356 26.89 45.77 24.36
C LEU A 356 25.53 45.11 24.11
N GLU A 357 24.68 45.78 23.32
CA GLU A 357 23.52 45.11 22.71
C GLU A 357 23.98 43.98 21.77
N ILE A 358 23.06 43.11 21.35
CA ILE A 358 23.35 42.03 20.40
C ILE A 358 23.85 42.65 19.10
N ASP A 359 24.95 42.13 18.55
CA ASP A 359 25.66 42.66 17.38
C ASP A 359 26.21 44.09 17.55
N GLU A 360 26.17 44.67 18.76
CA GLU A 360 26.74 45.99 18.99
C GLU A 360 28.27 45.93 18.96
N ILE A 361 28.84 46.91 18.26
CA ILE A 361 30.27 47.10 18.13
C ILE A 361 30.69 48.35 18.89
N LYS A 362 31.60 48.20 19.85
CA LYS A 362 32.32 49.32 20.46
C LYS A 362 33.77 49.32 20.03
N LYS A 363 34.26 50.52 19.71
CA LYS A 363 35.63 50.74 19.26
C LYS A 363 36.36 51.53 20.33
N TYR A 364 37.53 51.08 20.72
CA TYR A 364 38.36 51.71 21.73
C TYR A 364 39.71 52.08 21.12
N SER A 365 40.05 53.36 21.13
CA SER A 365 41.36 53.83 20.69
C SER A 365 42.34 53.68 21.85
N LEU A 366 43.47 53.05 21.54
CA LEU A 366 44.58 52.85 22.46
C LEU A 366 45.61 53.97 22.27
N SER A 367 46.13 54.49 23.38
CA SER A 367 47.27 55.43 23.39
C SER A 367 48.24 55.04 24.49
N ALA A 368 49.54 55.14 24.23
CA ALA A 368 50.63 54.95 25.19
C ALA A 368 51.85 55.77 24.68
N PRO A 369 52.88 56.03 25.51
CA PRO A 369 54.14 56.65 25.06
C PRO A 369 54.70 55.97 23.81
N ASP A 370 55.31 56.72 22.90
CA ASP A 370 55.72 56.21 21.58
C ASP A 370 56.54 54.91 21.71
N GLY A 371 56.02 53.82 21.14
CA GLY A 371 56.61 52.49 21.26
C GLY A 371 55.71 51.38 20.70
N GLU A 372 56.28 50.18 20.58
CA GLU A 372 55.56 48.95 20.23
C GLU A 372 55.18 48.21 21.51
N TYR A 373 53.88 47.96 21.73
CA TYR A 373 53.36 47.32 22.93
C TYR A 373 52.70 46.00 22.59
N GLN A 374 52.88 45.02 23.48
CA GLN A 374 52.03 43.83 23.53
C GLN A 374 50.72 44.20 24.22
N ILE A 375 49.63 43.90 23.53
CA ILE A 375 48.26 44.14 23.98
C ILE A 375 47.62 42.78 24.25
N GLU A 376 47.20 42.56 25.49
CA GLU A 376 46.45 41.37 25.91
C GLU A 376 45.06 41.80 26.31
N ILE A 377 44.03 41.15 25.76
CA ILE A 377 42.64 41.45 26.09
C ILE A 377 42.04 40.23 26.77
N MET A 378 41.65 40.43 28.03
CA MET A 378 41.00 39.44 28.87
C MET A 378 39.52 39.76 29.01
N ALA A 379 38.67 38.81 28.67
CA ALA A 379 37.24 38.84 28.95
C ALA A 379 36.92 37.67 29.88
N ASP A 380 36.27 37.93 31.01
CA ASP A 380 35.91 36.90 32.00
C ASP A 380 37.10 36.09 32.52
N GLY A 381 38.28 36.71 32.59
CA GLY A 381 39.52 36.05 33.04
C GLY A 381 40.15 35.12 31.99
N ILE A 382 39.56 35.01 30.79
CA ILE A 382 40.11 34.24 29.67
C ILE A 382 40.79 35.20 28.69
N ASN A 383 42.03 34.90 28.31
CA ASN A 383 42.74 35.62 27.24
C ASN A 383 42.01 35.39 25.90
N LYS A 384 41.36 36.44 25.37
CA LYS A 384 40.64 36.39 24.09
C LYS A 384 41.57 36.70 22.90
N LEU A 385 42.53 37.60 23.08
CA LEU A 385 43.46 38.00 22.03
C LEU A 385 44.78 38.52 22.61
N THR A 386 45.88 38.21 21.92
CA THR A 386 47.20 38.82 22.14
C THR A 386 47.72 39.36 20.81
N GLY A 387 48.02 40.66 20.74
CA GLY A 387 48.53 41.31 19.53
C GLY A 387 49.57 42.36 19.86
N LYS A 388 50.31 42.84 18.86
CA LYS A 388 51.22 43.98 18.99
C LYS A 388 50.65 45.18 18.26
N ALA A 389 50.75 46.37 18.85
CA ALA A 389 50.45 47.62 18.16
C ALA A 389 51.49 48.70 18.48
N ILE A 390 51.80 49.50 17.47
CA ILE A 390 52.59 50.72 17.64
C ILE A 390 51.63 51.78 18.17
N LEU A 391 51.84 52.23 19.41
CA LEU A 391 51.02 53.24 20.07
C LEU A 391 51.78 54.56 20.14
N THR A 392 51.04 55.68 20.13
CA THR A 392 51.62 57.04 20.24
C THR A 392 50.73 57.90 21.12
N GLY A 393 51.29 58.61 22.09
CA GLY A 393 50.53 59.33 23.12
C GLY A 393 51.38 59.78 24.30
N LYS A 394 50.78 60.54 25.23
CA LYS A 394 51.47 61.04 26.44
C LYS A 394 51.31 60.10 27.66
N THR A 395 50.20 59.37 27.70
CA THR A 395 49.86 58.43 28.77
C THR A 395 49.16 57.22 28.16
N THR A 396 49.32 56.08 28.81
CA THR A 396 48.51 54.87 28.65
C THR A 396 47.04 55.21 28.91
N ASN A 397 46.21 55.04 27.89
CA ASN A 397 44.78 55.31 27.99
C ASN A 397 44.00 54.49 26.97
N VAL A 398 42.78 54.13 27.35
CA VAL A 398 41.79 53.48 26.49
C VAL A 398 40.59 54.40 26.41
N ARG A 399 40.36 55.00 25.24
CA ARG A 399 39.23 55.91 25.04
C ARG A 399 38.23 55.28 24.08
N GLU A 400 36.97 55.17 24.50
CA GLU A 400 35.88 54.78 23.59
C GLU A 400 35.80 55.82 22.45
N VAL A 401 35.93 55.33 21.22
CA VAL A 401 35.70 56.11 20.01
C VAL A 401 34.20 56.23 19.88
N SER A 402 33.62 57.21 20.56
CA SER A 402 32.19 57.49 20.49
C SER A 402 31.74 57.59 19.03
N LYS A 403 30.48 57.17 18.75
CA LYS A 403 29.82 57.15 17.42
C LYS A 403 29.68 58.55 16.74
N GLY A 404 30.64 59.45 16.94
CA GLY A 404 30.70 60.81 16.38
C GLY A 404 30.83 60.88 14.86
N VAL A 405 31.00 59.75 14.17
CA VAL A 405 31.01 59.72 12.69
C VAL A 405 29.58 59.86 12.11
N ILE A 406 28.52 59.62 12.89
CA ILE A 406 27.13 59.87 12.44
C ILE A 406 26.80 61.38 12.38
N ASN A 407 27.60 62.25 13.01
CA ASN A 407 27.42 63.70 12.87
C ASN A 407 27.84 64.26 11.50
N LEU A 408 28.52 63.49 10.64
CA LEU A 408 28.82 63.96 9.28
C LEU A 408 27.57 63.94 8.36
N VAL A 409 26.56 63.14 8.70
CA VAL A 409 25.29 63.01 7.94
C VAL A 409 24.27 64.11 8.30
N ARG A 410 24.54 64.93 9.34
CA ARG A 410 23.70 66.08 9.72
C ARG A 410 24.02 67.37 8.97
N PHE A 411 25.09 67.42 8.18
CA PHE A 411 25.37 68.58 7.35
C PHE A 411 24.54 68.50 6.05
N PRO A 412 23.58 69.40 5.81
CA PRO A 412 22.75 69.38 4.60
C PRO A 412 23.59 69.43 3.32
N VAL A 413 24.80 69.98 3.39
CA VAL A 413 25.76 70.05 2.28
C VAL A 413 26.22 68.67 1.81
N VAL A 414 26.40 67.70 2.72
CA VAL A 414 26.82 66.33 2.37
C VAL A 414 25.69 65.58 1.66
N TRP A 415 24.43 65.78 2.09
CA TRP A 415 23.26 65.23 1.41
C TRP A 415 23.06 65.83 0.02
N ILE A 416 23.26 67.15 -0.14
CA ILE A 416 23.24 67.81 -1.46
C ILE A 416 24.31 67.22 -2.37
N PHE A 417 25.51 66.96 -1.86
CA PHE A 417 26.61 66.36 -2.63
C PHE A 417 26.32 64.91 -3.04
N ILE A 418 25.77 64.09 -2.13
CA ILE A 418 25.39 62.71 -2.43
C ILE A 418 24.23 62.67 -3.43
N ILE A 419 23.20 63.51 -3.27
CA ILE A 419 22.10 63.64 -4.23
C ILE A 419 22.62 64.13 -5.58
N ALA A 420 23.55 65.08 -5.60
CA ALA A 420 24.15 65.58 -6.84
C ALA A 420 24.95 64.49 -7.57
N ILE A 421 25.72 63.67 -6.84
CA ILE A 421 26.47 62.54 -7.41
C ILE A 421 25.52 61.47 -7.93
N LEU A 422 24.52 61.06 -7.14
CA LEU A 422 23.52 60.07 -7.58
C LEU A 422 22.68 60.58 -8.74
N GLY A 423 22.30 61.87 -8.72
CA GLY A 423 21.62 62.54 -9.81
C GLY A 423 22.48 62.61 -11.07
N PHE A 424 23.79 62.87 -10.93
CA PHE A 424 24.74 62.88 -12.04
C PHE A 424 24.97 61.47 -12.62
N ILE A 425 25.04 60.44 -11.78
CA ILE A 425 25.13 59.04 -12.22
C ILE A 425 23.85 58.63 -12.95
N THR A 426 22.68 58.95 -12.40
CA THR A 426 21.37 58.67 -13.03
C THR A 426 21.23 59.42 -14.35
N PHE A 427 21.66 60.68 -14.41
CA PHE A 427 21.71 61.50 -15.63
C PHE A 427 22.68 60.93 -16.67
N MET A 428 23.85 60.44 -16.27
CA MET A 428 24.81 59.77 -17.16
C MET A 428 24.24 58.47 -17.75
N ILE A 429 23.51 57.68 -16.95
CA ILE A 429 22.84 56.45 -17.42
C ILE A 429 21.72 56.80 -18.41
N LEU A 430 20.90 57.81 -18.12
CA LEU A 430 19.81 58.24 -19.01
C LEU A 430 20.32 58.91 -20.30
N LYS A 431 21.40 59.69 -20.22
CA LYS A 431 21.99 60.40 -21.37
C LYS A 431 22.75 59.48 -22.33
N LYS A 432 23.22 58.31 -21.86
CA LYS A 432 23.94 57.31 -22.68
C LYS A 432 23.05 56.19 -23.23
N GLY A 433 21.75 56.17 -22.89
CA GLY A 433 20.80 55.09 -23.25
C GLY A 433 19.98 55.27 -24.53
N TYR A 434 20.03 56.43 -25.21
CA TYR A 434 19.30 56.64 -26.47
C TYR A 434 20.18 56.37 -27.69
N LYS A 435 20.38 55.09 -28.00
CA LYS A 435 20.52 54.50 -29.35
C LYS A 435 21.18 53.13 -29.25
N LYS A 436 20.35 52.08 -29.27
CA LYS A 436 20.44 50.89 -30.13
C LYS A 436 19.56 49.79 -29.55
N SER A 437 18.61 49.32 -30.36
CA SER A 437 17.96 48.03 -30.19
C SER A 437 19.03 46.95 -30.30
N PHE A 438 19.31 46.26 -29.20
CA PHE A 438 20.13 45.05 -29.22
C PHE A 438 19.27 43.89 -28.71
N PHE A 439 18.94 42.99 -29.65
CA PHE A 439 18.53 41.62 -29.36
C PHE A 439 19.67 40.94 -28.59
N GLY A 440 19.50 40.75 -27.29
CA GLY A 440 20.40 39.97 -26.45
C GLY A 440 19.70 38.71 -25.98
N TYR A 441 20.06 37.57 -26.58
CA TYR A 441 19.70 36.24 -26.10
C TYR A 441 20.16 36.08 -24.65
N ILE A 442 19.21 35.81 -23.75
CA ILE A 442 19.52 35.39 -22.38
C ILE A 442 19.93 33.91 -22.47
N SER A 443 21.23 33.63 -22.38
CA SER A 443 21.71 32.28 -22.11
C SER A 443 21.36 31.93 -20.66
N SER A 444 20.28 31.16 -20.50
CA SER A 444 19.97 30.46 -19.26
C SER A 444 21.17 29.57 -18.90
N LYS A 445 21.91 29.99 -17.86
CA LYS A 445 22.98 29.20 -17.27
C LYS A 445 22.29 28.09 -16.48
N LYS A 446 22.26 26.90 -17.09
CA LYS A 446 21.81 25.65 -16.49
C LYS A 446 22.68 25.39 -15.26
N GLU A 447 22.05 25.38 -14.08
CA GLU A 447 22.62 24.70 -12.93
C GLU A 447 22.64 23.20 -13.25
N ASP A 448 23.84 22.63 -13.25
CA ASP A 448 24.04 21.18 -13.32
C ASP A 448 23.55 20.56 -12.01
N GLY A 449 22.23 20.34 -11.95
CA GLY A 449 21.61 19.48 -10.96
C GLY A 449 22.15 18.07 -11.15
N LYS A 450 22.82 17.57 -10.11
CA LYS A 450 23.26 16.18 -9.97
C LYS A 450 22.17 15.25 -10.51
N SER A 451 22.51 14.49 -11.55
CA SER A 451 21.65 13.51 -12.17
C SER A 451 21.21 12.49 -11.11
N VAL A 452 19.93 12.53 -10.76
CA VAL A 452 19.25 11.45 -10.04
C VAL A 452 19.48 10.15 -10.82
N PRO A 453 19.81 9.02 -10.16
CA PRO A 453 20.09 7.76 -10.85
C PRO A 453 18.91 7.40 -11.74
N THR A 454 19.17 7.28 -13.04
CA THR A 454 18.17 6.85 -14.01
C THR A 454 17.92 5.37 -13.75
N LEU A 455 16.77 5.03 -13.15
CA LEU A 455 16.33 3.64 -13.04
C LEU A 455 16.42 3.00 -14.43
N THR A 456 17.25 1.97 -14.55
CA THR A 456 17.57 1.31 -15.81
C THR A 456 16.32 0.69 -16.44
N LYS A 457 15.79 1.38 -17.45
CA LYS A 457 14.68 1.00 -18.35
C LYS A 457 15.03 -0.22 -19.23
N LYS A 458 15.27 -1.40 -18.65
CA LYS A 458 15.58 -2.58 -19.48
C LYS A 458 14.34 -3.27 -20.06
N ASP A 459 13.15 -3.06 -19.48
CA ASP A 459 11.96 -3.86 -19.82
C ASP A 459 10.70 -3.05 -20.24
N SER A 460 10.86 -1.79 -20.69
CA SER A 460 9.72 -0.98 -21.14
C SER A 460 9.28 -1.39 -22.55
N LEU A 461 7.97 -1.57 -22.75
CA LEU A 461 7.35 -1.96 -24.02
C LEU A 461 7.45 -0.87 -25.09
N VAL A 462 7.54 0.40 -24.66
CA VAL A 462 7.37 1.56 -25.54
C VAL A 462 8.33 2.68 -25.17
N LYS A 463 8.90 3.33 -26.19
CA LYS A 463 9.78 4.49 -25.99
C LYS A 463 8.92 5.75 -26.03
N SER A 464 8.66 6.33 -24.86
CA SER A 464 7.94 7.62 -24.74
C SER A 464 8.91 8.78 -24.48
N ARG A 465 8.66 9.92 -25.12
CA ARG A 465 9.26 11.22 -24.79
C ARG A 465 8.58 11.82 -23.56
N ASN A 466 7.25 11.77 -23.49
CA ASN A 466 6.47 12.32 -22.38
C ASN A 466 6.22 11.27 -21.29
N MET A 467 7.24 10.89 -20.54
CA MET A 467 7.11 9.84 -19.53
C MET A 467 6.49 10.36 -18.23
N ALA A 468 5.52 9.63 -17.68
CA ALA A 468 5.01 9.85 -16.33
C ALA A 468 5.58 8.79 -15.37
N VAL A 469 5.98 9.24 -14.18
CA VAL A 469 6.52 8.40 -13.10
C VAL A 469 5.65 8.57 -11.88
N LEU A 470 5.13 7.46 -11.36
CA LEU A 470 4.36 7.44 -10.12
C LEU A 470 5.32 7.60 -8.92
N SER A 471 5.07 8.59 -8.07
CA SER A 471 5.78 8.84 -6.81
C SER A 471 4.84 8.65 -5.63
N LEU A 472 5.32 8.05 -4.55
CA LEU A 472 4.55 7.83 -3.31
C LEU A 472 4.44 9.10 -2.45
N SER A 473 5.45 9.97 -2.50
CA SER A 473 5.40 11.32 -1.92
C SER A 473 5.90 12.31 -2.97
N LEU A 474 5.16 13.41 -3.16
CA LEU A 474 5.50 14.44 -4.14
C LEU A 474 4.96 15.80 -3.72
N LYS A 475 5.86 16.79 -3.59
CA LYS A 475 5.47 18.20 -3.54
C LYS A 475 5.17 18.69 -4.96
N GLY A 476 3.90 18.97 -5.27
CA GLY A 476 3.46 19.41 -6.60
C GLY A 476 2.08 20.10 -6.58
N GLU A 477 1.55 20.38 -7.77
CA GLU A 477 0.23 21.01 -7.91
C GLU A 477 -0.87 19.94 -7.85
N LYS A 478 -1.80 20.08 -6.90
CA LYS A 478 -3.01 19.25 -6.82
C LYS A 478 -4.00 19.67 -7.92
N GLN A 479 -4.40 18.74 -8.77
CA GLN A 479 -5.31 19.02 -9.90
C GLN A 479 -6.09 17.78 -10.32
N ASN A 480 -7.21 17.99 -11.01
CA ASN A 480 -7.96 16.90 -11.65
C ASN A 480 -7.28 16.48 -12.96
N ALA A 481 -7.09 15.18 -13.15
CA ALA A 481 -6.57 14.58 -14.37
C ALA A 481 -7.56 13.57 -14.96
N ASN A 482 -7.52 13.43 -16.29
CA ASN A 482 -8.19 12.35 -16.99
C ASN A 482 -7.16 11.30 -17.37
N VAL A 483 -7.46 10.04 -17.06
CA VAL A 483 -6.57 8.91 -17.31
C VAL A 483 -7.28 7.96 -18.26
N VAL A 484 -6.66 7.68 -19.39
CA VAL A 484 -7.04 6.58 -20.27
C VAL A 484 -6.17 5.39 -19.90
N SER A 485 -6.74 4.26 -19.52
CA SER A 485 -6.00 3.03 -19.23
C SER A 485 -6.24 2.02 -20.35
N LEU A 486 -5.16 1.58 -21.00
CA LEU A 486 -5.15 0.48 -21.94
C LEU A 486 -4.54 -0.75 -21.26
N LYS A 487 -5.34 -1.78 -21.05
CA LYS A 487 -4.87 -3.08 -20.57
C LYS A 487 -4.68 -4.04 -21.73
N ILE A 488 -3.52 -4.68 -21.80
CA ILE A 488 -3.20 -5.75 -22.74
C ILE A 488 -3.45 -7.07 -22.01
N LYS A 489 -4.53 -7.79 -22.36
CA LYS A 489 -4.96 -8.99 -21.62
C LYS A 489 -4.05 -10.18 -21.86
N ASN A 490 -3.55 -10.34 -23.08
CA ASN A 490 -2.60 -11.39 -23.45
C ASN A 490 -1.14 -10.88 -23.43
N PHE A 491 -0.76 -10.21 -22.34
CA PHE A 491 0.52 -9.52 -22.23
C PHE A 491 1.74 -10.44 -22.42
N GLU A 492 1.76 -11.60 -21.75
CA GLU A 492 2.88 -12.56 -21.82
C GLU A 492 3.08 -13.14 -23.23
N GLU A 493 1.98 -13.36 -23.96
CA GLU A 493 2.02 -13.81 -25.36
C GLU A 493 2.58 -12.72 -26.27
N ILE A 494 2.24 -11.46 -26.01
CA ILE A 494 2.73 -10.32 -26.79
C ILE A 494 4.21 -10.06 -26.53
N LYS A 495 4.64 -10.11 -25.27
CA LYS A 495 6.02 -9.85 -24.85
C LYS A 495 7.03 -10.84 -25.45
N SER A 496 6.59 -12.08 -25.71
CA SER A 496 7.41 -13.12 -26.33
C SER A 496 7.38 -13.10 -27.88
N GLY A 497 6.45 -12.37 -28.50
CA GLY A 497 6.29 -12.28 -29.95
C GLY A 497 7.15 -11.20 -30.60
N LYS A 498 7.43 -11.32 -31.92
CA LYS A 498 8.27 -10.37 -32.67
C LYS A 498 7.51 -9.16 -33.25
N ASN A 499 8.11 -7.98 -33.07
CA ASN A 499 8.09 -6.68 -33.77
C ASN A 499 6.77 -5.98 -34.14
N ASN A 500 5.75 -6.65 -34.72
CA ASN A 500 4.60 -5.92 -35.28
C ASN A 500 3.70 -5.30 -34.20
N VAL A 501 3.68 -5.89 -33.00
CA VAL A 501 2.93 -5.33 -31.87
C VAL A 501 3.63 -4.11 -31.30
N ASP A 502 4.95 -4.12 -31.20
CA ASP A 502 5.76 -2.99 -30.71
C ASP A 502 5.56 -1.74 -31.56
N GLU A 503 5.57 -1.88 -32.89
CA GLU A 503 5.29 -0.76 -33.81
C GLU A 503 3.87 -0.20 -33.60
N THR A 504 2.89 -1.06 -33.32
CA THR A 504 1.51 -0.67 -33.07
C THR A 504 1.35 0.04 -31.72
N LEU A 505 1.98 -0.47 -30.66
CA LEU A 505 2.00 0.16 -29.35
C LEU A 505 2.76 1.50 -29.39
N GLN A 506 3.86 1.56 -30.13
CA GLN A 506 4.60 2.80 -30.33
C GLN A 506 3.78 3.83 -31.11
N LYS A 507 3.02 3.41 -32.12
CA LYS A 507 2.08 4.29 -32.85
C LYS A 507 1.00 4.84 -31.92
N ILE A 508 0.49 4.03 -31.00
CA ILE A 508 -0.46 4.47 -29.96
C ILE A 508 0.17 5.52 -29.04
N VAL A 509 1.40 5.28 -28.57
CA VAL A 509 2.15 6.22 -27.73
C VAL A 509 2.39 7.54 -28.44
N ASN A 510 2.91 7.51 -29.67
CA ASN A 510 3.17 8.72 -30.45
C ASN A 510 1.88 9.54 -30.65
N MET A 511 0.77 8.86 -30.99
CA MET A 511 -0.54 9.50 -31.13
C MET A 511 -1.01 10.13 -29.82
N ALA A 512 -0.83 9.46 -28.68
CA ALA A 512 -1.20 10.01 -27.38
C ALA A 512 -0.33 11.22 -27.01
N GLU A 513 0.96 11.19 -27.31
CA GLU A 513 1.90 12.30 -27.11
C GLU A 513 1.54 13.53 -27.96
N GLU A 514 1.14 13.33 -29.22
CA GLU A 514 0.61 14.39 -30.09
C GLU A 514 -0.62 15.08 -29.48
N ASN A 515 -1.41 14.35 -28.69
CA ASN A 515 -2.55 14.88 -27.94
C ASN A 515 -2.17 15.35 -26.53
N LYS A 516 -0.89 15.62 -26.28
CA LYS A 516 -0.31 16.11 -25.02
C LYS A 516 -0.54 15.19 -23.82
N ALA A 517 -0.69 13.88 -24.03
CA ALA A 517 -0.74 12.91 -22.94
C ALA A 517 0.68 12.54 -22.48
N PHE A 518 0.80 12.24 -21.19
CA PHE A 518 1.99 11.61 -20.61
C PHE A 518 1.74 10.12 -20.37
N ILE A 519 2.77 9.31 -20.59
CA ILE A 519 2.68 7.86 -20.60
C ILE A 519 3.26 7.30 -19.31
N TYR A 520 2.42 6.62 -18.53
CA TYR A 520 2.86 5.81 -17.40
C TYR A 520 2.64 4.34 -17.73
N GLU A 521 3.68 3.53 -17.63
CA GLU A 521 3.65 2.10 -17.91
C GLU A 521 3.69 1.33 -16.58
N ASN A 522 2.79 0.37 -16.41
CA ASN A 522 2.78 -0.51 -15.24
C ASN A 522 2.31 -1.91 -15.65
N HIS A 523 3.25 -2.83 -15.79
CA HIS A 523 3.03 -4.22 -16.21
C HIS A 523 2.25 -4.28 -17.54
N ASP A 524 1.07 -4.93 -17.53
CA ASP A 524 0.14 -5.11 -18.64
C ASP A 524 -0.69 -3.85 -18.96
N ASN A 525 -0.45 -2.72 -18.29
CA ASN A 525 -1.23 -1.49 -18.44
C ASN A 525 -0.39 -0.31 -18.94
N LEU A 526 -0.92 0.40 -19.93
CA LEU A 526 -0.45 1.71 -20.39
C LEU A 526 -1.46 2.79 -20.00
N PHE A 527 -1.00 3.79 -19.26
CA PHE A 527 -1.81 4.93 -18.83
C PHE A 527 -1.45 6.17 -19.63
N PHE A 528 -2.45 6.79 -20.23
CA PHE A 528 -2.35 8.08 -20.90
C PHE A 528 -2.95 9.16 -20.00
N ILE A 529 -2.09 9.91 -19.31
CA ILE A 529 -2.47 10.92 -18.32
C ILE A 529 -2.57 12.28 -19.00
N VAL A 530 -3.77 12.88 -18.94
CA VAL A 530 -4.07 14.20 -19.49
C VAL A 530 -4.44 15.14 -18.33
N ALA A 531 -3.54 16.04 -17.98
CA ALA A 531 -3.67 16.93 -16.83
C ALA A 531 -3.47 18.43 -17.19
N PRO A 532 -4.10 19.37 -16.48
CA PRO A 532 -4.00 20.82 -16.76
C PRO A 532 -2.56 21.37 -16.79
N ILE A 533 -1.67 20.91 -15.91
CA ILE A 533 -0.25 21.30 -15.91
C ILE A 533 0.44 21.07 -17.28
N ILE A 534 -0.07 20.10 -18.05
CA ILE A 534 0.42 19.73 -19.38
C ILE A 534 -0.38 20.43 -20.48
N THR A 535 -1.71 20.27 -20.48
CA THR A 535 -2.56 20.72 -21.60
C THR A 535 -2.87 22.21 -21.57
N LYS A 536 -2.67 22.86 -20.41
CA LYS A 536 -3.06 24.24 -20.13
C LYS A 536 -4.58 24.49 -20.23
N THR A 537 -5.38 23.45 -20.03
CA THR A 537 -6.85 23.54 -19.94
C THR A 537 -7.40 22.57 -18.92
N PHE A 538 -8.52 22.93 -18.28
CA PHE A 538 -9.25 22.06 -17.36
C PHE A 538 -10.22 21.11 -18.07
N LYS A 539 -10.53 21.35 -19.35
CA LYS A 539 -11.50 20.55 -20.14
C LYS A 539 -10.83 19.39 -20.87
N ASN A 540 -10.15 18.53 -20.12
CA ASN A 540 -9.35 17.42 -20.68
C ASN A 540 -10.17 16.18 -21.02
N GLU A 541 -11.47 16.16 -20.74
CA GLU A 541 -12.32 14.99 -20.92
C GLU A 541 -12.50 14.63 -22.39
N LYS A 542 -12.67 15.65 -23.25
CA LYS A 542 -12.80 15.46 -24.70
C LYS A 542 -11.53 14.85 -25.30
N VAL A 543 -10.37 15.36 -24.90
CA VAL A 543 -9.06 14.87 -25.35
C VAL A 543 -8.87 13.41 -24.94
N ALA A 544 -9.24 13.05 -23.71
CA ALA A 544 -9.17 11.68 -23.23
C ALA A 544 -10.08 10.72 -24.04
N ILE A 545 -11.31 11.14 -24.37
CA ILE A 545 -12.21 10.36 -25.23
C ILE A 545 -11.63 10.18 -26.63
N GLU A 546 -11.09 11.25 -27.23
CA GLU A 546 -10.48 11.21 -28.56
C GLU A 546 -9.27 10.27 -28.60
N ILE A 547 -8.41 10.29 -27.56
CA ILE A 547 -7.30 9.35 -27.40
C ILE A 547 -7.84 7.91 -27.36
N ALA A 548 -8.80 7.61 -26.48
CA ALA A 548 -9.36 6.26 -26.33
C ALA A 548 -9.94 5.72 -27.65
N GLN A 549 -10.65 6.56 -28.42
CA GLN A 549 -11.20 6.18 -29.72
C GLN A 549 -10.12 5.88 -30.76
N LYS A 550 -9.10 6.73 -30.84
CA LYS A 550 -7.96 6.51 -31.75
C LYS A 550 -7.20 5.24 -31.37
N VAL A 551 -6.99 4.98 -30.07
CA VAL A 551 -6.38 3.73 -29.58
C VAL A 551 -7.18 2.51 -30.03
N ILE A 552 -8.50 2.50 -29.83
CA ILE A 552 -9.38 1.41 -30.32
C ILE A 552 -9.25 1.23 -31.83
N GLY A 553 -9.26 2.32 -32.60
CA GLY A 553 -9.13 2.27 -34.05
C GLY A 553 -7.83 1.61 -34.50
N ILE A 554 -6.71 1.99 -33.86
CA ILE A 554 -5.38 1.42 -34.14
C ILE A 554 -5.36 -0.08 -33.80
N LEU A 555 -5.84 -0.47 -32.61
CA LEU A 555 -5.83 -1.87 -32.17
C LEU A 555 -6.77 -2.76 -32.98
N LYS A 556 -7.98 -2.27 -33.33
CA LYS A 556 -8.89 -3.00 -34.21
C LYS A 556 -8.31 -3.17 -35.61
N ASN A 557 -7.61 -2.16 -36.13
CA ASN A 557 -6.94 -2.27 -37.42
C ASN A 557 -5.78 -3.27 -37.38
N HIS A 558 -4.97 -3.25 -36.32
CA HIS A 558 -3.93 -4.26 -36.09
C HIS A 558 -4.52 -5.67 -36.07
N ASN A 559 -5.57 -5.89 -35.28
CA ASN A 559 -6.25 -7.18 -35.18
C ASN A 559 -6.92 -7.61 -36.50
N LYS A 560 -7.13 -6.73 -37.48
CA LYS A 560 -7.57 -7.12 -38.83
C LYS A 560 -6.40 -7.56 -39.71
N LEU A 561 -5.26 -6.86 -39.63
CA LEU A 561 -4.13 -7.03 -40.54
C LEU A 561 -3.15 -8.13 -40.11
N PHE A 562 -2.97 -8.33 -38.80
CA PHE A 562 -1.95 -9.22 -38.27
C PHE A 562 -2.55 -10.51 -37.68
N LYS A 563 -1.77 -11.60 -37.75
CA LYS A 563 -2.14 -12.90 -37.17
C LYS A 563 -2.13 -12.85 -35.65
N GLN A 564 -1.08 -12.28 -35.05
CA GLN A 564 -0.98 -12.08 -33.60
C GLN A 564 -1.99 -11.00 -33.17
N LYS A 565 -3.04 -11.44 -32.47
CA LYS A 565 -4.10 -10.55 -31.99
C LYS A 565 -3.68 -9.93 -30.66
N ILE A 566 -4.09 -8.69 -30.46
CA ILE A 566 -3.97 -7.98 -29.19
C ILE A 566 -5.34 -8.05 -28.54
N GLU A 567 -5.46 -8.79 -27.44
CA GLU A 567 -6.64 -8.74 -26.60
C GLU A 567 -6.50 -7.56 -25.64
N PHE A 568 -7.48 -6.67 -25.63
CA PHE A 568 -7.36 -5.43 -24.88
C PHE A 568 -8.66 -4.99 -24.23
N GLY A 569 -8.50 -4.22 -23.15
CA GLY A 569 -9.57 -3.48 -22.53
C GLY A 569 -9.17 -2.02 -22.31
N ILE A 570 -10.13 -1.10 -22.47
CA ILE A 570 -9.88 0.34 -22.35
C ILE A 570 -10.86 0.96 -21.37
N SER A 571 -10.32 1.75 -20.45
CA SER A 571 -11.11 2.54 -19.51
C SER A 571 -10.75 4.02 -19.55
N LEU A 572 -11.72 4.85 -19.15
CA LEU A 572 -11.62 6.29 -19.00
C LEU A 572 -12.02 6.71 -17.60
N ASN A 573 -11.08 7.30 -16.86
CA ASN A 573 -11.30 7.75 -15.49
C ASN A 573 -10.93 9.22 -15.27
N ASN A 574 -11.61 9.82 -14.30
CA ASN A 574 -11.33 11.17 -13.82
C ASN A 574 -11.09 11.14 -12.30
N GLY A 575 -10.01 11.79 -11.85
CA GLY A 575 -9.67 11.88 -10.43
C GLY A 575 -8.59 12.91 -10.17
N GLU A 576 -8.23 13.07 -8.90
CA GLU A 576 -7.21 14.02 -8.46
C GLU A 576 -5.82 13.39 -8.50
N ILE A 577 -4.82 14.17 -8.89
CA ILE A 577 -3.40 13.85 -8.78
C ILE A 577 -2.65 15.04 -8.20
N ILE A 578 -1.54 14.79 -7.51
CA ILE A 578 -0.50 15.81 -7.29
C ILE A 578 0.54 15.63 -8.38
N ALA A 579 0.83 16.68 -9.15
CA ALA A 579 1.73 16.58 -10.29
C ALA A 579 2.83 17.64 -10.26
N LYS A 580 4.03 17.23 -10.68
CA LYS A 580 5.19 18.11 -10.87
C LYS A 580 5.85 17.77 -12.19
N LYS A 581 5.84 18.71 -13.14
CA LYS A 581 6.49 18.55 -14.43
C LYS A 581 7.97 18.98 -14.33
N GLN A 582 8.89 18.09 -14.67
CA GLN A 582 10.33 18.34 -14.74
C GLN A 582 10.83 17.99 -16.15
N GLY A 583 10.88 18.99 -17.04
CA GLY A 583 11.23 18.76 -18.45
C GLY A 583 10.17 17.92 -19.16
N GLU A 584 10.59 16.78 -19.73
CA GLU A 584 9.73 15.80 -20.40
C GLU A 584 9.20 14.70 -19.46
N ILE A 585 9.50 14.78 -18.16
CA ILE A 585 9.04 13.84 -17.15
C ILE A 585 7.93 14.49 -16.31
N LEU A 586 6.82 13.77 -16.14
CA LEU A 586 5.76 14.11 -15.19
C LEU A 586 5.87 13.19 -13.98
N ASN A 587 6.41 13.71 -12.88
CA ASN A 587 6.26 13.03 -11.60
C ASN A 587 4.84 13.29 -11.12
N PHE A 588 4.12 12.24 -10.74
CA PHE A 588 2.76 12.38 -10.23
C PHE A 588 2.50 11.41 -9.08
N MET A 589 1.61 11.81 -8.18
CA MET A 589 1.05 10.97 -7.13
C MET A 589 -0.46 10.88 -7.36
N SER A 590 -0.98 9.67 -7.46
CA SER A 590 -2.42 9.43 -7.63
C SER A 590 -3.13 9.58 -6.28
N MET A 591 -4.16 10.43 -6.20
CA MET A 591 -4.97 10.54 -4.99
C MET A 591 -6.12 9.52 -5.02
N GLY A 592 -6.29 8.78 -3.92
CA GLY A 592 -7.35 7.78 -3.78
C GLY A 592 -7.28 6.67 -4.83
N THR A 593 -8.43 6.25 -5.37
CA THR A 593 -8.57 5.05 -6.20
C THR A 593 -8.50 5.30 -7.72
N LEU A 594 -7.88 6.40 -8.19
CA LEU A 594 -7.88 6.74 -9.62
C LEU A 594 -7.23 5.66 -10.51
N ILE A 595 -5.98 5.28 -10.22
CA ILE A 595 -5.24 4.29 -11.00
C ILE A 595 -5.80 2.88 -10.79
N THR A 596 -6.16 2.51 -9.56
CA THR A 596 -6.74 1.19 -9.24
C THR A 596 -8.10 0.99 -9.93
N ASN A 597 -8.99 1.98 -9.89
CA ASN A 597 -10.25 1.92 -10.64
C ASN A 597 -10.02 1.87 -12.16
N ALA A 598 -8.96 2.53 -12.66
CA ALA A 598 -8.68 2.53 -14.10
C ALA A 598 -8.25 1.14 -14.57
N LYS A 599 -7.39 0.47 -13.80
CA LYS A 599 -7.01 -0.93 -14.00
C LYS A 599 -8.21 -1.87 -13.91
N LYS A 600 -9.03 -1.73 -12.85
CA LYS A 600 -10.21 -2.59 -12.63
C LYS A 600 -11.17 -2.50 -13.81
N ILE A 601 -11.58 -1.29 -14.20
CA ILE A 601 -12.52 -1.08 -15.30
C ILE A 601 -11.91 -1.50 -16.66
N ALA A 602 -10.61 -1.27 -16.88
CA ALA A 602 -9.95 -1.72 -18.10
C ALA A 602 -9.90 -3.26 -18.19
N SER A 603 -9.78 -3.96 -17.06
CA SER A 603 -9.81 -5.42 -17.02
C SER A 603 -11.19 -5.99 -17.39
N LEU A 604 -12.27 -5.30 -16.99
CA LEU A 604 -13.64 -5.68 -17.33
C LEU A 604 -13.98 -5.42 -18.81
N SER A 605 -13.31 -4.47 -19.47
CA SER A 605 -13.54 -4.14 -20.88
C SER A 605 -13.04 -5.25 -21.83
N ASN A 606 -13.87 -5.61 -22.81
CA ASN A 606 -13.53 -6.52 -23.92
C ASN A 606 -13.48 -5.76 -25.26
N GLY A 607 -12.67 -4.70 -25.32
CA GLY A 607 -12.47 -3.89 -26.51
C GLY A 607 -13.47 -2.74 -26.72
N GLU A 608 -14.35 -2.48 -25.74
CA GLU A 608 -15.22 -1.30 -25.68
C GLU A 608 -14.68 -0.22 -24.73
N ILE A 609 -15.02 1.06 -24.94
CA ILE A 609 -14.60 2.13 -24.02
C ILE A 609 -15.55 2.14 -22.83
N LEU A 610 -15.03 1.80 -21.66
CA LEU A 610 -15.76 1.87 -20.39
C LEU A 610 -15.37 3.12 -19.59
N LEU A 611 -16.36 3.83 -19.07
CA LEU A 611 -16.18 5.03 -18.26
C LEU A 611 -16.51 4.72 -16.81
N SER A 612 -15.71 5.26 -15.87
CA SER A 612 -16.18 5.38 -14.49
C SER A 612 -17.31 6.40 -14.37
N LYS A 613 -18.08 6.28 -13.27
CA LYS A 613 -19.15 7.22 -12.92
C LYS A 613 -18.70 8.69 -12.97
N LYS A 614 -17.58 9.03 -12.32
CA LYS A 614 -17.00 10.39 -12.31
C LYS A 614 -16.71 10.91 -13.73
N MET A 615 -16.17 10.05 -14.59
CA MET A 615 -15.89 10.41 -15.99
C MET A 615 -17.17 10.59 -16.79
N LYS A 616 -18.16 9.71 -16.63
CA LYS A 616 -19.47 9.82 -17.27
C LYS A 616 -20.18 11.13 -16.89
N ASP A 617 -20.14 11.54 -15.62
CA ASP A 617 -20.81 12.75 -15.16
C ASP A 617 -20.20 14.02 -15.78
N LYS A 618 -18.86 14.05 -15.96
CA LYS A 618 -18.18 15.17 -16.64
C LYS A 618 -18.37 15.18 -18.16
N THR A 619 -18.68 14.03 -18.76
CA THR A 619 -18.77 13.85 -20.21
C THR A 619 -20.19 13.78 -20.75
N ILE A 620 -21.21 13.87 -19.89
CA ILE A 620 -22.64 13.80 -20.26
C ILE A 620 -23.06 14.76 -21.38
N SER A 621 -22.35 15.89 -21.50
CA SER A 621 -22.62 16.89 -22.54
C SER A 621 -22.00 16.55 -23.91
N SER A 622 -21.06 15.61 -23.95
CA SER A 622 -20.27 15.24 -25.13
C SER A 622 -20.55 13.83 -25.63
N VAL A 623 -21.02 12.93 -24.76
CA VAL A 623 -21.30 11.52 -25.12
C VAL A 623 -22.63 11.04 -24.55
N LYS A 624 -23.28 10.12 -25.26
CA LYS A 624 -24.40 9.33 -24.77
C LYS A 624 -23.84 7.99 -24.30
N THR A 625 -24.15 7.62 -23.05
CA THR A 625 -23.65 6.40 -22.42
C THR A 625 -24.77 5.47 -22.01
N GLU A 626 -24.46 4.19 -21.89
CA GLU A 626 -25.32 3.15 -21.32
C GLU A 626 -24.68 2.61 -20.05
N LYS A 627 -25.44 2.54 -18.96
CA LYS A 627 -24.99 1.96 -17.70
C LYS A 627 -25.00 0.44 -17.81
N LYS A 628 -23.91 -0.19 -17.37
CA LYS A 628 -23.78 -1.63 -17.18
C LYS A 628 -23.21 -1.90 -15.78
N GLU A 629 -23.52 -3.06 -15.23
CA GLU A 629 -22.92 -3.55 -14.00
C GLU A 629 -22.11 -4.80 -14.35
N MET A 630 -20.81 -4.78 -14.05
CA MET A 630 -19.88 -5.86 -14.36
C MET A 630 -19.07 -6.16 -13.12
N ASP A 631 -19.15 -7.38 -12.59
CA ASP A 631 -18.49 -7.84 -11.36
C ASP A 631 -18.68 -6.86 -10.18
N GLY A 632 -19.95 -6.50 -9.92
CA GLY A 632 -20.35 -5.56 -8.87
C GLY A 632 -19.82 -4.13 -9.07
N THR A 633 -19.31 -3.80 -10.26
CA THR A 633 -18.75 -2.48 -10.58
C THR A 633 -19.64 -1.77 -11.59
N GLU A 634 -20.16 -0.61 -11.21
CA GLU A 634 -20.94 0.26 -12.10
C GLU A 634 -20.02 0.91 -13.16
N VAL A 635 -20.25 0.58 -14.43
CA VAL A 635 -19.50 1.10 -15.58
C VAL A 635 -20.43 1.66 -16.65
N TYR A 636 -19.90 2.53 -17.52
CA TYR A 636 -20.69 3.19 -18.55
C TYR A 636 -20.04 3.01 -19.93
N THR A 637 -20.75 2.40 -20.87
CA THR A 637 -20.28 2.22 -22.26
C THR A 637 -20.67 3.41 -23.12
N ILE A 638 -19.77 3.94 -23.96
CA ILE A 638 -20.11 4.99 -24.93
C ILE A 638 -20.95 4.39 -26.08
N LYS A 639 -22.18 4.90 -26.26
CA LYS A 639 -23.04 4.54 -27.40
C LYS A 639 -22.85 5.47 -28.59
N GLU A 640 -22.77 6.77 -28.32
CA GLU A 640 -22.75 7.80 -29.36
C GLU A 640 -22.00 9.04 -28.88
N MET A 641 -21.27 9.71 -29.77
CA MET A 641 -20.67 11.01 -29.51
C MET A 641 -21.58 12.13 -30.02
N LYS A 642 -21.89 13.10 -29.15
CA LYS A 642 -22.64 14.28 -29.54
C LYS A 642 -21.70 15.25 -30.24
N ASN A 643 -21.74 15.31 -31.56
CA ASN A 643 -20.98 16.32 -32.31
C ASN A 643 -21.64 17.70 -32.15
N LYS A 644 -21.10 18.52 -31.24
CA LYS A 644 -21.61 19.89 -31.03
C LYS A 644 -21.38 20.80 -32.24
N GLU A 645 -20.44 20.49 -33.13
CA GLU A 645 -20.18 21.32 -34.32
C GLU A 645 -21.31 21.19 -35.34
N ASP A 646 -21.84 19.99 -35.55
CA ASP A 646 -22.98 19.76 -36.45
C ASP A 646 -24.23 20.49 -35.94
N ASN A 647 -24.44 20.48 -34.63
CA ASN A 647 -25.55 21.22 -34.01
C ASN A 647 -25.36 22.74 -34.09
N LYS A 648 -24.14 23.26 -33.97
CA LYS A 648 -23.88 24.70 -34.16
C LYS A 648 -24.12 25.12 -35.60
N LYS A 649 -23.70 24.30 -36.58
CA LYS A 649 -23.95 24.56 -38.00
C LYS A 649 -25.45 24.54 -38.28
N PHE A 650 -26.17 23.51 -37.81
CA PHE A 650 -27.62 23.42 -37.92
C PHE A 650 -28.34 24.62 -37.28
N ILE A 651 -27.99 25.00 -36.03
CA ILE A 651 -28.58 26.17 -35.36
C ILE A 651 -28.26 27.46 -36.12
N SER A 652 -27.04 27.61 -36.64
CA SER A 652 -26.67 28.80 -37.41
C SER A 652 -27.43 28.89 -38.74
N GLU A 653 -27.61 27.77 -39.44
CA GLU A 653 -28.39 27.68 -40.68
C GLU A 653 -29.89 27.88 -40.41
N PHE A 654 -30.41 27.34 -39.30
CA PHE A 654 -31.79 27.52 -38.87
C PHE A 654 -32.09 28.98 -38.49
N LEU A 655 -31.21 29.62 -37.72
CA LEU A 655 -31.31 31.05 -37.40
C LEU A 655 -31.17 31.93 -38.65
N HIS A 656 -30.35 31.52 -39.62
CA HIS A 656 -30.25 32.21 -40.90
C HIS A 656 -31.56 32.12 -41.70
N ARG A 657 -32.20 30.95 -41.75
CA ARG A 657 -33.53 30.76 -42.39
C ARG A 657 -34.63 31.61 -41.73
N LEU A 658 -34.68 31.65 -40.41
CA LEU A 658 -35.65 32.49 -39.68
C LEU A 658 -35.44 33.99 -39.89
N LYS A 659 -34.19 34.42 -40.10
CA LYS A 659 -33.89 35.82 -40.44
C LYS A 659 -34.23 36.18 -41.89
N SER A 660 -34.12 35.22 -42.82
CA SER A 660 -34.50 35.45 -44.22
C SER A 660 -36.01 35.50 -44.45
N GLU A 661 -36.83 34.85 -43.62
CA GLU A 661 -38.30 34.90 -43.73
C GLU A 661 -38.94 36.16 -43.11
N LYS A 662 -38.16 36.97 -42.37
CA LYS A 662 -38.60 38.25 -41.80
C LYS A 662 -38.28 39.48 -42.66
N LYS A 663 -37.69 39.28 -43.84
CA LYS A 663 -37.55 40.29 -44.89
C LYS A 663 -38.51 39.96 -46.01
#